data_AF-A0A7K5U8L6-F1
#
_entry.id   AF-A0A7K5U8L6-F1
#
_cell.length_a   1.000
_cell.length_b   1.000
_cell.length_c   1.000
_cell.angle_alpha   90.00
_cell.angle_beta   90.00
_cell.angle_gamma   90.00
#
_symmetry.space_group_name_H-M   'P 1'
#
loop_
_entity.id
_entity.type
_entity.pdbx_description
1 polymer ?
#
loop_
_entity_poly.entity_id
_entity_poly.type
_entity_poly.pdbx_seq_one_letter_code
_entity_poly.pdbx_strand_id
1 'polypeptide(L)'
;MDGPALPIRRSRRELVEAVRERPFLIVTGETGSGKSTQLPRYLFEAGLAKHGAIGVTQPRRVATMSVAQRVAEEMGCALGTLVGYQVRFDDCTSEDTAIRYMTDGCLLRQILTDPLLSKYSIIILDEAHERSLSTDILFGLLKKLFLQKKPPGRKTEMKVVVMSATLEVEKLSEFFGRCSVLHIPGRSYPVKEIFCNLLSPRDVGSSAYVTEAVKVTLDVHLNEPEGDILVFLTGQIEIEKACDLLFKKAESIDYRYEVHDRAVEGLLILPLYGSMSTDQQKRIFLPAPTGIRKCVVSTNIAATSLTIEGVRYVVDSGFVKQLNHNPRVGLDILEVVPISKSEAKQRAGRAGRTSSGKSYRLYSREFWEQCMPDHTVPEIRRTSLTSVILTLKCLSVHDVIRFPYLDPPEERHILEALKELYQCSAIDRRGHVTRLGEFLVQFPLPPNLSCAVIKAASLDCEDLLLPIAAMLSVENVFIRPGDPQKQKEAELQHQELSSQVGGCNDFATLLNIFEQCKASKSPSAWCQRHWIHWRALKSAFSVEKQLREITSKLKELPDFPKETFEGSRTEILRRCLCAGYFINVARRSAARTFCTMDGHGSIVYIHPSSTLYNQETLLEWIIFHDVTVTSKIYVRTVCPVRYEWVKDLLPRLHQIDAYELSSVAREEVTEEEITRWKQKEDLKRQFEGATDNSAKKMERRNDDQSILDARARYLERKQQRAQGLGGPVKE
;
A
#
# COMPACT_ATOMS: atom_id res chain seq x y z
N MET A 1 -17.65 -30.20 20.11
CA MET A 1 -18.87 -29.76 19.41
C MET A 1 -18.57 -29.75 17.92
N ASP A 2 -19.06 -30.74 17.17
CA ASP A 2 -18.90 -30.77 15.71
C ASP A 2 -19.86 -29.73 15.11
N GLY A 3 -19.31 -28.59 14.68
CA GLY A 3 -20.07 -27.58 13.95
C GLY A 3 -20.60 -28.10 12.60
N PRO A 4 -21.47 -27.35 11.91
CA PRO A 4 -21.99 -27.74 10.61
C PRO A 4 -20.84 -28.04 9.63
N ALA A 5 -20.86 -29.23 9.02
CA ALA A 5 -19.76 -29.71 8.18
C ALA A 5 -19.45 -28.73 7.04
N LEU A 6 -18.25 -28.16 6.97
CA LEU A 6 -17.86 -27.22 5.91
C LEU A 6 -17.87 -27.90 4.52
N PRO A 7 -18.15 -27.17 3.42
CA PRO A 7 -18.23 -27.74 2.08
C PRO A 7 -16.98 -28.51 1.63
N ILE A 8 -15.79 -27.99 1.96
CA ILE A 8 -14.49 -28.60 1.64
C ILE A 8 -14.32 -30.03 2.19
N ARG A 9 -15.05 -30.41 3.24
CA ARG A 9 -14.95 -31.74 3.86
C ARG A 9 -15.25 -32.86 2.86
N ARG A 10 -16.16 -32.64 1.90
CA ARG A 10 -16.53 -33.63 0.88
C ARG A 10 -15.38 -33.92 -0.08
N SER A 11 -14.54 -32.92 -0.35
CA SER A 11 -13.39 -33.01 -1.26
C SER A 11 -12.09 -33.35 -0.55
N ARG A 12 -12.10 -33.71 0.75
CA ARG A 12 -10.87 -33.95 1.54
C ARG A 12 -9.93 -34.96 0.89
N ARG A 13 -10.45 -36.13 0.48
CA ARG A 13 -9.62 -37.19 -0.11
C ARG A 13 -9.01 -36.76 -1.44
N GLU A 14 -9.85 -36.22 -2.31
CA GLU A 14 -9.46 -35.70 -3.63
C GLU A 14 -8.39 -34.60 -3.52
N LEU A 15 -8.55 -33.65 -2.60
CA LEU A 15 -7.58 -32.56 -2.37
C LEU A 15 -6.22 -33.09 -1.90
N VAL A 16 -6.21 -34.01 -0.93
CA VAL A 16 -4.97 -34.60 -0.40
C VAL A 16 -4.24 -35.40 -1.47
N GLU A 17 -4.97 -36.17 -2.26
CA GLU A 17 -4.41 -36.96 -3.37
C GLU A 17 -3.86 -36.04 -4.47
N ALA A 18 -4.60 -34.99 -4.84
CA ALA A 18 -4.17 -34.06 -5.86
C ALA A 18 -2.88 -33.31 -5.49
N VAL A 19 -2.75 -32.84 -4.24
CA VAL A 19 -1.52 -32.18 -3.75
C VAL A 19 -0.35 -33.17 -3.66
N ARG A 20 -0.61 -34.45 -3.35
CA ARG A 20 0.44 -35.48 -3.30
C ARG A 20 1.02 -35.73 -4.69
N GLU A 21 0.16 -35.89 -5.69
CA GLU A 21 0.54 -36.26 -7.06
C GLU A 21 1.13 -35.10 -7.85
N ARG A 22 0.64 -33.87 -7.65
CA ARG A 22 0.95 -32.72 -8.51
C ARG A 22 1.86 -31.73 -7.80
N PRO A 23 2.82 -31.10 -8.47
CA PRO A 23 3.64 -30.05 -7.85
C PRO A 23 2.86 -28.75 -7.65
N PHE A 24 1.93 -28.43 -8.56
CA PHE A 24 1.05 -27.28 -8.50
C PHE A 24 -0.43 -27.70 -8.55
N LEU A 25 -1.23 -27.03 -7.73
CA LEU A 25 -2.68 -27.19 -7.72
C LEU A 25 -3.35 -25.83 -7.52
N ILE A 26 -4.36 -25.53 -8.34
CA ILE A 26 -5.26 -24.41 -8.08
C ILE A 26 -6.51 -24.96 -7.39
N VAL A 27 -6.88 -24.37 -6.26
CA VAL A 27 -8.10 -24.73 -5.52
C VAL A 27 -9.03 -23.52 -5.53
N THR A 28 -10.17 -23.67 -6.17
CA THR A 28 -11.20 -22.63 -6.20
C THR A 28 -12.37 -22.95 -5.29
N GLY A 29 -13.04 -21.92 -4.79
CA GLY A 29 -14.27 -22.07 -4.03
C GLY A 29 -14.64 -20.78 -3.31
N GLU A 30 -15.92 -20.57 -3.07
CA GLU A 30 -16.41 -19.35 -2.42
C GLU A 30 -15.79 -19.14 -1.02
N THR A 31 -15.78 -17.90 -0.54
CA THR A 31 -15.38 -17.60 0.84
C THR A 31 -16.38 -18.23 1.82
N GLY A 32 -15.87 -18.84 2.90
CA GLY A 32 -16.67 -19.66 3.81
C GLY A 32 -16.73 -21.16 3.48
N SER A 33 -16.17 -21.59 2.34
CA SER A 33 -16.06 -23.02 1.98
C SER A 33 -15.12 -23.84 2.88
N GLY A 34 -14.24 -23.16 3.64
CA GLY A 34 -13.27 -23.78 4.54
C GLY A 34 -11.85 -23.97 3.97
N LYS A 35 -11.53 -23.38 2.81
CA LYS A 35 -10.19 -23.45 2.17
C LYS A 35 -9.05 -23.12 3.15
N SER A 36 -9.09 -21.91 3.71
CA SER A 36 -8.04 -21.34 4.56
C SER A 36 -7.83 -22.10 5.87
N THR A 37 -8.88 -22.70 6.43
CA THR A 37 -8.80 -23.39 7.73
C THR A 37 -8.56 -24.89 7.58
N GLN A 38 -9.27 -25.55 6.67
CA GLN A 38 -9.30 -27.01 6.60
C GLN A 38 -8.22 -27.61 5.70
N LEU A 39 -7.87 -26.97 4.57
CA LEU A 39 -6.88 -27.56 3.65
C LEU A 39 -5.51 -27.76 4.32
N PRO A 40 -4.91 -26.75 5.00
CA PRO A 40 -3.62 -26.93 5.66
C PRO A 40 -3.65 -28.08 6.69
N ARG A 41 -4.76 -28.18 7.45
CA ARG A 41 -4.99 -29.26 8.41
C ARG A 41 -5.04 -30.63 7.74
N TYR A 42 -5.79 -30.77 6.64
CA TYR A 42 -5.89 -32.06 5.93
C TYR A 42 -4.54 -32.52 5.38
N LEU A 43 -3.72 -31.61 4.88
CA LEU A 43 -2.38 -31.90 4.38
C LEU A 43 -1.41 -32.28 5.51
N PHE A 44 -1.51 -31.62 6.66
CA PHE A 44 -0.75 -31.96 7.85
C PHE A 44 -1.11 -33.36 8.37
N GLU A 45 -2.41 -33.64 8.58
CA GLU A 45 -2.91 -34.94 9.05
C GLU A 45 -2.56 -36.09 8.08
N ALA A 46 -2.53 -35.82 6.77
CA ALA A 46 -2.12 -36.78 5.76
C ALA A 46 -0.60 -37.03 5.72
N GLY A 47 0.18 -36.36 6.57
CA GLY A 47 1.62 -36.55 6.71
C GLY A 47 2.46 -35.90 5.60
N LEU A 48 1.91 -34.97 4.82
CA LEU A 48 2.68 -34.27 3.79
C LEU A 48 3.66 -33.24 4.38
N ALA A 49 3.52 -32.90 5.67
CA ALA A 49 4.41 -32.01 6.41
C ALA A 49 5.55 -32.73 7.17
N LYS A 50 5.80 -34.03 6.92
CA LYS A 50 6.82 -34.81 7.65
C LYS A 50 8.27 -34.35 7.43
N HIS A 51 8.54 -33.64 6.34
CA HIS A 51 9.89 -33.23 5.94
C HIS A 51 10.05 -31.71 5.84
N GLY A 52 9.12 -30.95 6.40
CA GLY A 52 9.10 -29.49 6.38
C GLY A 52 7.72 -28.96 6.69
N ALA A 53 7.64 -27.70 7.12
CA ALA A 53 6.38 -27.07 7.50
C ALA A 53 5.47 -26.79 6.28
N ILE A 54 4.20 -26.50 6.57
CA ILE A 54 3.23 -25.94 5.64
C ILE A 54 3.21 -24.43 5.86
N GLY A 55 3.64 -23.66 4.86
CA GLY A 55 3.52 -22.20 4.86
C GLY A 55 2.22 -21.80 4.17
N VAL A 56 1.36 -21.02 4.83
CA VAL A 56 0.11 -20.51 4.26
C VAL A 56 0.18 -18.99 4.23
N THR A 57 0.19 -18.40 3.05
CA THR A 57 0.17 -16.94 2.93
C THR A 57 -1.25 -16.40 2.93
N GLN A 58 -1.42 -15.22 3.51
CA GLN A 58 -2.64 -14.45 3.55
C GLN A 58 -2.30 -12.98 3.27
N PRO A 59 -3.02 -12.26 2.39
CA PRO A 59 -2.67 -10.88 2.05
C PRO A 59 -2.86 -9.92 3.22
N ARG A 60 -3.74 -10.24 4.18
CA ARG A 60 -4.10 -9.36 5.31
C ARG A 60 -3.57 -9.87 6.64
N ARG A 61 -3.00 -8.95 7.43
CA ARG A 61 -2.51 -9.24 8.78
C ARG A 61 -3.59 -9.84 9.70
N VAL A 62 -4.76 -9.20 9.77
CA VAL A 62 -5.86 -9.66 10.65
C VAL A 62 -6.37 -11.04 10.25
N ALA A 63 -6.47 -11.31 8.94
CA ALA A 63 -6.84 -12.62 8.42
C ALA A 63 -5.81 -13.69 8.83
N THR A 64 -4.53 -13.39 8.64
CA THR A 64 -3.42 -14.28 9.03
C THR A 64 -3.51 -14.70 10.50
N MET A 65 -3.65 -13.72 11.41
CA MET A 65 -3.71 -13.98 12.85
C MET A 65 -4.99 -14.73 13.26
N SER A 66 -6.15 -14.30 12.74
CA SER A 66 -7.44 -14.90 13.11
C SER A 66 -7.62 -16.32 12.59
N VAL A 67 -7.16 -16.61 11.36
CA VAL A 67 -7.19 -17.96 10.80
C VAL A 67 -6.24 -18.88 11.57
N ALA A 68 -5.03 -18.43 11.91
CA ALA A 68 -4.10 -19.20 12.72
C ALA A 68 -4.67 -19.55 14.10
N GLN A 69 -5.25 -18.56 14.80
CA GLN A 69 -5.92 -18.75 16.08
C GLN A 69 -7.06 -19.77 15.96
N ARG A 70 -7.90 -19.63 14.93
CA ARG A 70 -9.02 -20.55 14.71
C ARG A 70 -8.56 -21.98 14.45
N VAL A 71 -7.52 -22.17 13.65
CA VAL A 71 -6.98 -23.50 13.34
C VAL A 71 -6.31 -24.12 14.57
N ALA A 72 -5.62 -23.31 15.39
CA ALA A 72 -5.06 -23.77 16.66
C ALA A 72 -6.14 -24.28 17.61
N GLU A 73 -7.26 -23.56 17.74
CA GLU A 73 -8.44 -23.98 18.51
C GLU A 73 -9.05 -25.27 17.98
N GLU A 74 -9.23 -25.39 16.66
CA GLU A 74 -9.80 -26.60 16.02
C GLU A 74 -8.88 -27.82 16.13
N MET A 75 -7.57 -27.62 16.24
CA MET A 75 -6.58 -28.68 16.45
C MET A 75 -6.28 -28.93 17.93
N GLY A 76 -6.89 -28.18 18.86
CA GLY A 76 -6.70 -28.35 20.29
C GLY A 76 -5.29 -28.03 20.78
N CYS A 77 -4.57 -27.11 20.12
CA CYS A 77 -3.21 -26.71 20.49
C CYS A 77 -3.13 -25.22 20.85
N ALA A 78 -2.13 -24.85 21.66
CA ALA A 78 -1.85 -23.45 21.93
C ALA A 78 -1.25 -22.76 20.69
N LEU A 79 -1.71 -21.54 20.38
CA LEU A 79 -1.13 -20.75 19.29
C LEU A 79 0.37 -20.51 19.54
N GLY A 80 1.18 -20.63 18.48
CA GLY A 80 2.63 -20.54 18.52
C GLY A 80 3.35 -21.87 18.73
N THR A 81 2.61 -22.94 19.05
CA THR A 81 3.13 -24.31 19.10
C THR A 81 3.00 -24.97 17.72
N LEU A 82 2.14 -25.97 17.55
CA LEU A 82 1.91 -26.68 16.29
C LEU A 82 1.42 -25.76 15.16
N VAL A 83 0.56 -24.80 15.51
CA VAL A 83 0.00 -23.79 14.61
C VAL A 83 0.45 -22.42 15.10
N GLY A 84 0.98 -21.59 14.20
CA GLY A 84 1.47 -20.26 14.53
C GLY A 84 1.28 -19.28 13.38
N TYR A 85 1.56 -18.00 13.64
CA TYR A 85 1.52 -16.97 12.62
C TYR A 85 2.75 -16.09 12.61
N GLN A 86 3.10 -15.54 11.44
CA GLN A 86 4.12 -14.52 11.29
C GLN A 86 3.62 -13.39 10.38
N VAL A 87 3.52 -12.18 10.94
CA VAL A 87 3.15 -10.97 10.21
C VAL A 87 4.20 -9.90 10.42
N ARG A 88 4.15 -8.82 9.64
CA ARG A 88 5.10 -7.71 9.81
C ARG A 88 5.03 -7.18 11.24
N PHE A 89 6.18 -7.23 11.89
CA PHE A 89 6.41 -6.83 13.26
C PHE A 89 5.78 -7.67 14.38
N ASP A 90 5.35 -8.90 14.11
CA ASP A 90 4.66 -9.74 15.09
C ASP A 90 4.78 -11.21 14.68
N ASP A 91 5.53 -11.99 15.47
CA ASP A 91 5.85 -13.39 15.20
C ASP A 91 5.44 -14.25 16.40
N CYS A 92 4.48 -15.13 16.19
CA CYS A 92 3.99 -16.11 17.14
C CYS A 92 4.21 -17.50 16.55
N THR A 93 5.49 -17.88 16.42
CA THR A 93 5.92 -19.20 15.97
C THR A 93 7.05 -19.74 16.84
N SER A 94 7.27 -21.05 16.77
CA SER A 94 8.38 -21.77 17.39
C SER A 94 9.01 -22.74 16.39
N GLU A 95 10.06 -23.45 16.82
CA GLU A 95 10.66 -24.52 16.02
C GLU A 95 9.66 -25.65 15.74
N ASP A 96 8.77 -25.93 16.68
CA ASP A 96 7.73 -26.97 16.61
C ASP A 96 6.55 -26.60 15.68
N THR A 97 6.49 -25.36 15.19
CA THR A 97 5.38 -24.93 14.34
C THR A 97 5.41 -25.59 12.97
N ALA A 98 4.45 -26.49 12.74
CA ALA A 98 4.31 -27.23 11.50
C ALA A 98 3.36 -26.55 10.50
N ILE A 99 2.36 -25.79 10.97
CA ILE A 99 1.47 -24.98 10.13
C ILE A 99 1.71 -23.51 10.44
N ARG A 100 2.36 -22.80 9.52
CA ARG A 100 2.73 -21.40 9.66
C ARG A 100 1.87 -20.54 8.74
N TYR A 101 0.95 -19.76 9.32
CA TYR A 101 0.25 -18.71 8.59
C TYR A 101 1.13 -17.46 8.54
N MET A 102 1.25 -16.81 7.39
CA MET A 102 2.04 -15.59 7.29
C MET A 102 1.49 -14.62 6.27
N THR A 103 1.90 -13.37 6.35
CA THR A 103 1.62 -12.43 5.24
C THR A 103 2.48 -12.74 4.03
N ASP A 104 2.00 -12.42 2.82
CA ASP A 104 2.76 -12.61 1.57
C ASP A 104 4.18 -11.99 1.65
N GLY A 105 4.29 -10.77 2.17
CA GLY A 105 5.57 -10.08 2.35
C GLY A 105 6.50 -10.75 3.37
N CYS A 106 5.98 -11.53 4.32
CA CYS A 106 6.81 -12.32 5.24
C CYS A 106 7.43 -13.52 4.51
N LEU A 107 6.66 -14.22 3.68
CA LEU A 107 7.22 -15.30 2.85
C LEU A 107 8.26 -14.75 1.87
N LEU A 108 7.98 -13.61 1.24
CA LEU A 108 8.93 -12.95 0.33
C LEU A 108 10.26 -12.62 1.03
N ARG A 109 10.21 -12.14 2.28
CA ARG A 109 11.43 -11.92 3.08
C ARG A 109 12.14 -13.22 3.43
N GLN A 110 11.42 -14.29 3.73
CA GLN A 110 12.06 -15.58 3.98
C GLN A 110 12.78 -16.12 2.75
N ILE A 111 12.29 -15.87 1.53
CA ILE A 111 12.98 -16.23 0.29
C ILE A 111 14.33 -15.51 0.17
N LEU A 112 14.48 -14.28 0.68
CA LEU A 112 15.78 -13.59 0.70
C LEU A 112 16.83 -14.32 1.54
N THR A 113 16.42 -14.95 2.65
CA THR A 113 17.32 -15.70 3.53
C THR A 113 17.49 -17.16 3.10
N ASP A 114 16.42 -17.77 2.61
CA ASP A 114 16.36 -19.15 2.14
C ASP A 114 15.70 -19.18 0.76
N PRO A 115 16.44 -18.91 -0.33
CA PRO A 115 15.90 -18.86 -1.69
C PRO A 115 15.26 -20.16 -2.13
N LEU A 116 15.68 -21.29 -1.56
CA LEU A 116 15.11 -22.60 -1.88
C LEU A 116 13.86 -22.92 -1.06
N LEU A 117 13.51 -22.13 -0.05
CA LEU A 117 12.45 -22.40 0.92
C LEU A 117 12.60 -23.76 1.61
N SER A 118 13.83 -24.16 1.92
CA SER A 118 14.21 -25.46 2.48
C SER A 118 13.39 -25.89 3.70
N LYS A 119 12.89 -24.93 4.50
CA LYS A 119 12.04 -25.17 5.68
C LYS A 119 10.64 -25.69 5.36
N TYR A 120 10.17 -25.54 4.12
CA TYR A 120 8.80 -25.85 3.73
C TYR A 120 8.72 -27.06 2.79
N SER A 121 7.73 -27.91 3.08
CA SER A 121 7.30 -28.99 2.19
C SER A 121 6.17 -28.53 1.27
N ILE A 122 5.31 -27.64 1.77
CA ILE A 122 4.15 -27.11 1.05
C ILE A 122 4.07 -25.60 1.27
N ILE A 123 3.83 -24.86 0.20
CA ILE A 123 3.45 -23.45 0.24
C ILE A 123 2.04 -23.31 -0.31
N ILE A 124 1.17 -22.63 0.43
CA ILE A 124 -0.20 -22.34 0.05
C ILE A 124 -0.31 -20.83 -0.08
N LEU A 125 -0.63 -20.34 -1.27
CA LEU A 125 -0.94 -18.93 -1.52
C LEU A 125 -2.45 -18.74 -1.45
N ASP A 126 -2.95 -18.23 -0.34
CA ASP A 126 -4.39 -18.04 -0.12
C ASP A 126 -4.88 -16.67 -0.57
N GLU A 127 -6.19 -16.55 -0.82
CA GLU A 127 -6.85 -15.32 -1.23
C GLU A 127 -6.17 -14.65 -2.45
N ALA A 128 -5.65 -15.47 -3.39
CA ALA A 128 -4.90 -15.02 -4.56
C ALA A 128 -5.65 -13.99 -5.45
N HIS A 129 -6.97 -13.93 -5.33
CA HIS A 129 -7.83 -12.94 -6.00
C HIS A 129 -7.68 -11.51 -5.47
N GLU A 130 -7.07 -11.30 -4.31
CA GLU A 130 -6.74 -9.94 -3.85
C GLU A 130 -5.61 -9.31 -4.70
N ARG A 131 -4.84 -10.12 -5.45
CA ARG A 131 -3.81 -9.66 -6.40
C ARG A 131 -2.87 -8.61 -5.81
N SER A 132 -2.38 -8.89 -4.60
CA SER A 132 -1.40 -8.05 -3.91
C SER A 132 -0.06 -8.05 -4.64
N LEU A 133 0.71 -6.97 -4.49
CA LEU A 133 2.03 -6.85 -5.12
C LEU A 133 2.95 -8.01 -4.72
N SER A 134 2.95 -8.37 -3.44
CA SER A 134 3.77 -9.47 -2.93
C SER A 134 3.33 -10.84 -3.46
N THR A 135 2.02 -11.10 -3.55
CA THR A 135 1.49 -12.35 -4.12
C THR A 135 1.91 -12.54 -5.57
N ASP A 136 1.81 -11.49 -6.40
CA ASP A 136 2.18 -11.58 -7.82
C ASP A 136 3.69 -11.84 -8.01
N ILE A 137 4.55 -11.25 -7.16
CA ILE A 137 5.99 -11.55 -7.15
C ILE A 137 6.26 -12.99 -6.69
N LEU A 138 5.54 -13.47 -5.67
CA LEU A 138 5.63 -14.86 -5.22
C LEU A 138 5.24 -15.83 -6.33
N PHE A 139 4.23 -15.54 -7.15
CA PHE A 139 3.89 -16.39 -8.31
C PHE A 139 5.08 -16.58 -9.25
N GLY A 140 5.75 -15.50 -9.63
CA GLY A 140 6.91 -15.56 -10.52
C GLY A 140 8.12 -16.25 -9.88
N LEU A 141 8.42 -15.97 -8.61
CA LEU A 141 9.52 -16.59 -7.88
C LEU A 141 9.31 -18.08 -7.69
N LEU A 142 8.11 -18.48 -7.27
CA LEU A 142 7.76 -19.89 -7.14
C LEU A 142 7.86 -20.55 -8.51
N LYS A 143 7.22 -20.03 -9.56
CA LYS A 143 7.33 -20.58 -10.93
C LYS A 143 8.80 -20.82 -11.33
N LYS A 144 9.70 -19.87 -11.08
CA LYS A 144 11.14 -20.03 -11.34
C LYS A 144 11.78 -21.15 -10.52
N LEU A 145 11.51 -21.21 -9.21
CA LEU A 145 12.00 -22.26 -8.31
C LEU A 145 11.51 -23.66 -8.72
N PHE A 146 10.31 -23.77 -9.28
CA PHE A 146 9.76 -25.04 -9.75
C PHE A 146 10.28 -25.48 -11.11
N LEU A 147 10.56 -24.53 -12.00
CA LEU A 147 11.21 -24.83 -13.29
C LEU A 147 12.66 -25.32 -13.06
N GLN A 148 13.27 -24.94 -11.95
CA GLN A 148 14.55 -25.52 -11.51
C GLN A 148 14.28 -26.91 -10.90
N LYS A 149 14.77 -27.97 -11.55
CA LYS A 149 14.64 -29.36 -11.07
C LYS A 149 15.04 -29.47 -9.59
N LYS A 150 14.40 -30.41 -8.88
CA LYS A 150 14.56 -30.71 -7.44
C LYS A 150 15.91 -30.23 -6.88
N PRO A 151 15.93 -29.18 -6.03
CA PRO A 151 17.16 -28.63 -5.49
C PRO A 151 17.96 -29.71 -4.74
N PRO A 152 19.30 -29.71 -4.83
CA PRO A 152 20.14 -30.64 -4.08
C PRO A 152 19.86 -30.50 -2.58
N GLY A 153 19.61 -31.62 -1.89
CA GLY A 153 19.35 -31.66 -0.44
C GLY A 153 17.89 -31.83 -0.02
N ARG A 154 16.91 -31.66 -0.91
CA ARG A 154 15.49 -31.93 -0.57
C ARG A 154 15.17 -33.43 -0.64
N LYS A 155 14.48 -33.98 0.37
CA LYS A 155 13.98 -35.37 0.32
C LYS A 155 12.81 -35.52 -0.64
N THR A 156 11.85 -34.60 -0.59
CA THR A 156 10.65 -34.56 -1.44
C THR A 156 10.59 -33.28 -2.25
N GLU A 157 9.87 -33.31 -3.38
CA GLU A 157 9.56 -32.09 -4.12
C GLU A 157 8.65 -31.19 -3.29
N MET A 158 8.91 -29.88 -3.33
CA MET A 158 8.02 -28.89 -2.75
C MET A 158 6.68 -28.91 -3.48
N LYS A 159 5.59 -28.63 -2.78
CA LYS A 159 4.25 -28.51 -3.37
C LYS A 159 3.76 -27.06 -3.25
N VAL A 160 3.09 -26.56 -4.28
CA VAL A 160 2.39 -25.27 -4.22
C VAL A 160 0.90 -25.42 -4.49
N VAL A 161 0.11 -24.82 -3.61
CA VAL A 161 -1.33 -24.69 -3.78
C VAL A 161 -1.68 -23.21 -3.89
N VAL A 162 -2.43 -22.83 -4.92
CA VAL A 162 -2.98 -21.47 -5.05
C VAL A 162 -4.48 -21.53 -4.79
N MET A 163 -4.93 -20.87 -3.72
CA MET A 163 -6.34 -20.83 -3.34
C MET A 163 -6.97 -19.51 -3.75
N SER A 164 -8.15 -19.58 -4.36
CA SER A 164 -8.86 -18.39 -4.85
C SER A 164 -10.37 -18.54 -4.79
N ALA A 165 -11.10 -17.42 -4.68
CA ALA A 165 -12.55 -17.40 -4.71
C ALA A 165 -13.11 -17.11 -6.11
N THR A 166 -12.44 -16.25 -6.88
CA THR A 166 -13.04 -15.61 -8.08
C THR A 166 -12.05 -15.30 -9.20
N LEU A 167 -10.82 -15.82 -9.13
CA LEU A 167 -9.77 -15.42 -10.07
C LEU A 167 -9.99 -16.08 -11.44
N GLU A 168 -9.48 -15.44 -12.50
CA GLU A 168 -9.25 -15.99 -13.84
C GLU A 168 -8.44 -17.30 -13.76
N VAL A 169 -9.12 -18.40 -13.44
CA VAL A 169 -8.52 -19.71 -13.15
C VAL A 169 -7.70 -20.18 -14.33
N GLU A 170 -8.21 -19.95 -15.54
CA GLU A 170 -7.59 -20.30 -16.80
C GLU A 170 -6.22 -19.61 -16.92
N LYS A 171 -6.16 -18.31 -16.63
CA LYS A 171 -4.93 -17.52 -16.68
C LYS A 171 -3.89 -18.01 -15.67
N LEU A 172 -4.30 -18.31 -14.43
CA LEU A 172 -3.38 -18.91 -13.45
C LEU A 172 -2.92 -20.30 -13.88
N SER A 173 -3.83 -21.13 -14.38
CA SER A 173 -3.52 -22.49 -14.83
C SER A 173 -2.49 -22.42 -15.95
N GLU A 174 -2.71 -21.60 -16.97
CA GLU A 174 -1.76 -21.34 -18.06
C GLU A 174 -0.42 -20.82 -17.55
N PHE A 175 -0.44 -19.84 -16.64
CA PHE A 175 0.78 -19.29 -16.05
C PHE A 175 1.62 -20.36 -15.35
N PHE A 176 0.99 -21.31 -14.65
CA PHE A 176 1.66 -22.44 -13.99
C PHE A 176 1.77 -23.70 -14.87
N GLY A 177 1.72 -23.55 -16.19
CA GLY A 177 1.97 -24.66 -17.14
C GLY A 177 0.78 -25.61 -17.30
N ARG A 178 -0.44 -25.06 -17.35
CA ARG A 178 -1.73 -25.79 -17.42
C ARG A 178 -1.93 -26.74 -16.23
N CYS A 179 -1.67 -26.23 -15.02
CA CYS A 179 -1.82 -27.03 -13.80
C CYS A 179 -3.29 -27.34 -13.49
N SER A 180 -3.53 -28.42 -12.73
CA SER A 180 -4.88 -28.87 -12.42
C SER A 180 -5.63 -27.88 -11.52
N VAL A 181 -6.94 -27.80 -11.73
CA VAL A 181 -7.86 -26.98 -10.97
C VAL A 181 -8.86 -27.90 -10.27
N LEU A 182 -9.03 -27.71 -8.96
CA LEU A 182 -10.10 -28.35 -8.20
C LEU A 182 -11.08 -27.30 -7.68
N HIS A 183 -12.36 -27.51 -7.95
CA HIS A 183 -13.42 -26.62 -7.51
C HIS A 183 -14.15 -27.19 -6.30
N ILE A 184 -14.18 -26.44 -5.21
CA ILE A 184 -14.95 -26.77 -4.01
C ILE A 184 -16.33 -26.11 -4.13
N PRO A 185 -17.41 -26.89 -4.17
CA PRO A 185 -18.76 -26.34 -4.27
C PRO A 185 -19.09 -25.50 -3.04
N GLY A 186 -19.73 -24.35 -3.25
CA GLY A 186 -20.16 -23.43 -2.20
C GLY A 186 -21.40 -23.91 -1.44
N ARG A 187 -21.76 -23.13 -0.40
CA ARG A 187 -23.04 -23.19 0.33
C ARG A 187 -23.71 -21.81 0.29
N SER A 188 -23.76 -21.20 -0.88
CA SER A 188 -24.42 -19.92 -1.06
C SER A 188 -25.92 -20.11 -1.27
N TYR A 189 -26.70 -19.34 -0.52
CA TYR A 189 -28.12 -19.15 -0.75
C TYR A 189 -28.31 -18.09 -1.84
N PRO A 190 -29.43 -18.12 -2.59
CA PRO A 190 -29.67 -17.15 -3.67
C PRO A 190 -29.74 -15.72 -3.12
N VAL A 191 -29.06 -14.81 -3.81
CA VAL A 191 -29.07 -13.36 -3.52
C VAL A 191 -29.77 -12.64 -4.66
N LYS A 192 -30.83 -11.88 -4.35
CA LYS A 192 -31.50 -11.02 -5.33
C LYS A 192 -30.73 -9.71 -5.48
N GLU A 193 -30.22 -9.47 -6.68
CA GLU A 193 -29.51 -8.22 -7.01
C GLU A 193 -30.48 -7.14 -7.50
N ILE A 194 -30.41 -5.95 -6.92
CA ILE A 194 -31.28 -4.81 -7.21
C ILE A 194 -30.39 -3.61 -7.56
N PHE A 195 -30.58 -3.03 -8.74
CA PHE A 195 -29.94 -1.78 -9.15
C PHE A 195 -30.88 -0.61 -8.80
N CYS A 196 -30.45 0.26 -7.89
CA CYS A 196 -31.25 1.39 -7.42
C CYS A 196 -31.23 2.59 -8.39
N ASN A 197 -30.30 2.60 -9.37
CA ASN A 197 -30.15 3.68 -10.36
C ASN A 197 -29.97 5.07 -9.75
N LEU A 198 -29.37 5.17 -8.56
CA LEU A 198 -29.13 6.45 -7.86
C LEU A 198 -27.83 7.11 -8.28
N LEU A 199 -26.88 6.33 -8.82
CA LEU A 199 -25.59 6.79 -9.31
C LEU A 199 -25.43 6.43 -10.79
N SER A 200 -24.94 7.39 -11.56
CA SER A 200 -24.68 7.31 -12.99
C SER A 200 -23.18 7.44 -13.29
N PRO A 201 -22.71 7.19 -14.53
CA PRO A 201 -21.31 7.43 -14.90
C PRO A 201 -20.79 8.84 -14.60
N ARG A 202 -21.68 9.83 -14.47
CA ARG A 202 -21.33 11.23 -14.13
C ARG A 202 -20.91 11.40 -12.67
N ASP A 203 -21.27 10.44 -11.81
CA ASP A 203 -21.09 10.51 -10.37
C ASP A 203 -19.81 9.84 -9.87
N VAL A 204 -18.95 9.33 -10.76
CA VAL A 204 -17.69 8.63 -10.41
C VAL A 204 -16.80 9.47 -9.49
N GLY A 205 -16.73 10.79 -9.68
CA GLY A 205 -15.96 11.72 -8.84
C GLY A 205 -16.75 12.33 -7.68
N SER A 206 -18.02 11.95 -7.48
CA SER A 206 -18.90 12.56 -6.48
C SER A 206 -18.84 11.84 -5.13
N SER A 207 -19.09 12.58 -4.04
CA SER A 207 -19.27 12.00 -2.71
C SER A 207 -20.75 11.69 -2.38
N ALA A 208 -21.65 11.83 -3.36
CA ALA A 208 -23.09 11.62 -3.19
C ALA A 208 -23.44 10.19 -2.73
N TYR A 209 -22.62 9.19 -3.09
CA TYR A 209 -22.84 7.79 -2.72
C TYR A 209 -22.99 7.57 -1.21
N VAL A 210 -22.38 8.40 -0.36
CA VAL A 210 -22.52 8.29 1.11
C VAL A 210 -23.96 8.60 1.53
N THR A 211 -24.54 9.68 1.03
CA THR A 211 -25.90 10.09 1.36
C THR A 211 -26.92 9.10 0.80
N GLU A 212 -26.71 8.60 -0.42
CA GLU A 212 -27.58 7.59 -1.04
C GLU A 212 -27.50 6.24 -0.31
N ALA A 213 -26.31 5.83 0.17
CA ALA A 213 -26.16 4.63 0.98
C ALA A 213 -26.99 4.71 2.26
N VAL A 214 -26.97 5.86 2.95
CA VAL A 214 -27.79 6.08 4.15
C VAL A 214 -29.28 5.98 3.85
N LYS A 215 -29.76 6.57 2.75
CA LYS A 215 -31.17 6.51 2.35
C LYS A 215 -31.62 5.07 2.09
N VAL A 216 -30.86 4.32 1.27
CA VAL A 216 -31.19 2.92 0.94
C VAL A 216 -31.09 2.02 2.18
N THR A 217 -30.11 2.26 3.06
CA THR A 217 -29.99 1.50 4.32
C THR A 217 -31.22 1.68 5.21
N LEU A 218 -31.75 2.90 5.29
CA LEU A 218 -32.98 3.17 6.05
C LEU A 218 -34.21 2.58 5.37
N ASP A 219 -34.31 2.66 4.04
CA ASP A 219 -35.39 2.02 3.28
C ASP A 219 -35.42 0.50 3.54
N VAL A 220 -34.25 -0.16 3.53
CA VAL A 220 -34.11 -1.56 3.90
C VAL A 220 -34.52 -1.79 5.36
N HIS A 221 -34.09 -0.94 6.30
CA HIS A 221 -34.47 -1.05 7.71
C HIS A 221 -35.99 -0.99 7.93
N LEU A 222 -36.67 -0.08 7.23
CA LEU A 222 -38.11 0.15 7.37
C LEU A 222 -38.94 -0.94 6.69
N ASN A 223 -38.54 -1.39 5.50
CA ASN A 223 -39.42 -2.17 4.62
C ASN A 223 -39.07 -3.67 4.51
N GLU A 224 -37.83 -4.07 4.83
CA GLU A 224 -37.41 -5.46 4.69
C GLU A 224 -37.64 -6.28 5.99
N PRO A 225 -37.96 -7.58 5.89
CA PRO A 225 -38.06 -8.49 7.04
C PRO A 225 -36.75 -8.67 7.82
N GLU A 226 -36.79 -9.36 8.98
CA GLU A 226 -35.62 -9.64 9.81
C GLU A 226 -34.37 -10.11 9.03
N GLY A 227 -33.22 -9.55 9.44
CA GLY A 227 -31.90 -9.81 8.87
C GLY A 227 -30.97 -8.60 8.99
N ASP A 228 -29.68 -8.84 9.21
CA ASP A 228 -28.70 -7.76 9.39
C ASP A 228 -28.30 -7.10 8.07
N ILE A 229 -27.88 -5.84 8.15
CA ILE A 229 -27.47 -5.01 7.03
C ILE A 229 -25.94 -4.84 7.03
N LEU A 230 -25.32 -5.03 5.88
CA LEU A 230 -23.92 -4.71 5.63
C LEU A 230 -23.81 -3.64 4.55
N VAL A 231 -23.26 -2.47 4.91
CA VAL A 231 -23.09 -1.32 4.02
C VAL A 231 -21.63 -1.18 3.64
N PHE A 232 -21.32 -1.09 2.35
CA PHE A 232 -19.95 -0.85 1.87
C PHE A 232 -19.71 0.62 1.54
N LEU A 233 -18.76 1.25 2.23
CA LEU A 233 -18.27 2.61 2.00
C LEU A 233 -16.74 2.63 1.87
N THR A 234 -16.18 3.79 1.58
CA THR A 234 -14.81 3.92 1.07
C THR A 234 -13.74 4.11 2.15
N GLY A 235 -14.06 4.77 3.27
CA GLY A 235 -13.09 5.03 4.35
C GLY A 235 -13.72 5.55 5.64
N GLN A 236 -12.86 5.83 6.63
CA GLN A 236 -13.26 6.23 7.98
C GLN A 236 -14.21 7.44 8.00
N ILE A 237 -13.82 8.54 7.32
CA ILE A 237 -14.59 9.78 7.31
C ILE A 237 -15.99 9.55 6.74
N GLU A 238 -16.09 8.80 5.64
CA GLU A 238 -17.36 8.48 5.00
C GLU A 238 -18.23 7.56 5.88
N ILE A 239 -17.60 6.59 6.55
CA ILE A 239 -18.28 5.65 7.47
C ILE A 239 -18.82 6.36 8.69
N GLU A 240 -18.01 7.18 9.37
CA GLU A 240 -18.44 7.91 10.57
C GLU A 240 -19.58 8.88 10.23
N LYS A 241 -19.46 9.61 9.13
CA LYS A 241 -20.53 10.48 8.63
C LYS A 241 -21.83 9.70 8.34
N ALA A 242 -21.73 8.53 7.72
CA ALA A 242 -22.89 7.69 7.46
C ALA A 242 -23.52 7.16 8.75
N CYS A 243 -22.71 6.71 9.72
CA CYS A 243 -23.16 6.27 11.03
C CYS A 243 -23.90 7.38 11.78
N ASP A 244 -23.37 8.60 11.80
CA ASP A 244 -24.01 9.75 12.45
C ASP A 244 -25.36 10.10 11.80
N LEU A 245 -25.42 10.06 10.46
CA LEU A 245 -26.66 10.31 9.72
C LEU A 245 -27.70 9.20 9.93
N LEU A 246 -27.28 7.94 9.97
CA LEU A 246 -28.12 6.80 10.29
C LEU A 246 -28.66 6.91 11.71
N PHE A 247 -27.81 7.25 12.67
CA PHE A 247 -28.19 7.38 14.08
C PHE A 247 -29.24 8.47 14.27
N LYS A 248 -28.99 9.68 13.75
CA LYS A 248 -29.94 10.81 13.83
C LYS A 248 -31.30 10.48 13.21
N LYS A 249 -31.31 9.76 12.09
CA LYS A 249 -32.55 9.36 11.43
C LYS A 249 -33.23 8.19 12.16
N ALA A 250 -32.47 7.27 12.73
CA ALA A 250 -33.02 6.16 13.51
C ALA A 250 -33.72 6.62 14.79
N GLU A 251 -33.24 7.71 15.41
CA GLU A 251 -33.89 8.33 16.58
C GLU A 251 -35.27 8.93 16.26
N SER A 252 -35.55 9.28 14.99
CA SER A 252 -36.84 9.85 14.59
C SER A 252 -37.86 8.82 14.12
N ILE A 253 -37.50 7.53 14.03
CA ILE A 253 -38.40 6.48 13.53
C ILE A 253 -39.38 6.07 14.61
N ASP A 254 -40.68 6.13 14.33
CA ASP A 254 -41.68 5.44 15.15
C ASP A 254 -41.81 3.98 14.72
N TYR A 255 -41.13 3.08 15.45
CA TYR A 255 -41.11 1.64 15.18
C TYR A 255 -42.49 0.97 15.20
N ARG A 256 -43.53 1.60 15.77
CA ARG A 256 -44.89 1.04 15.76
C ARG A 256 -45.62 1.24 14.45
N TYR A 257 -45.28 2.28 13.69
CA TYR A 257 -46.02 2.68 12.48
C TYR A 257 -45.16 2.68 11.21
N GLU A 258 -43.86 2.97 11.32
CA GLU A 258 -42.98 3.14 10.16
C GLU A 258 -42.25 1.86 9.74
N VAL A 259 -42.04 0.92 10.67
CA VAL A 259 -41.35 -0.34 10.39
C VAL A 259 -42.35 -1.42 10.02
N HIS A 260 -42.17 -2.03 8.84
CA HIS A 260 -43.08 -3.03 8.30
C HIS A 260 -43.03 -4.35 9.07
N ASP A 261 -41.83 -4.78 9.47
CA ASP A 261 -41.64 -6.00 10.26
C ASP A 261 -41.65 -5.69 11.76
N ARG A 262 -42.73 -6.10 12.43
CA ARG A 262 -42.91 -5.87 13.88
C ARG A 262 -41.94 -6.67 14.76
N ALA A 263 -41.21 -7.64 14.21
CA ALA A 263 -40.12 -8.28 14.92
C ALA A 263 -38.92 -7.35 15.12
N VAL A 264 -38.84 -6.24 14.39
CA VAL A 264 -37.73 -5.27 14.46
C VAL A 264 -38.15 -4.05 15.29
N GLU A 265 -37.53 -3.91 16.45
CA GLU A 265 -37.81 -2.86 17.45
C GLU A 265 -36.65 -1.86 17.59
N GLY A 266 -35.55 -2.06 16.85
CA GLY A 266 -34.39 -1.18 16.95
C GLY A 266 -33.35 -1.40 15.84
N LEU A 267 -32.42 -0.43 15.74
CA LEU A 267 -31.29 -0.46 14.82
C LEU A 267 -29.98 -0.24 15.59
N LEU A 268 -29.10 -1.23 15.57
CA LEU A 268 -27.74 -1.14 16.13
C LEU A 268 -26.73 -0.82 15.02
N ILE A 269 -26.16 0.38 15.03
CA ILE A 269 -25.22 0.86 14.01
C ILE A 269 -23.79 0.65 14.49
N LEU A 270 -22.96 -0.06 13.71
CA LEU A 270 -21.56 -0.36 14.03
C LEU A 270 -20.63 -0.02 12.86
N PRO A 271 -19.62 0.84 13.05
CA PRO A 271 -18.59 1.07 12.03
C PRO A 271 -17.60 -0.10 11.96
N LEU A 272 -16.99 -0.31 10.79
CA LEU A 272 -15.87 -1.25 10.58
C LEU A 272 -14.87 -0.73 9.54
N TYR A 273 -13.75 -0.19 10.01
CA TYR A 273 -12.62 0.24 9.17
C TYR A 273 -11.26 -0.09 9.83
N GLY A 274 -10.18 0.01 9.05
CA GLY A 274 -8.85 -0.51 9.43
C GLY A 274 -8.29 0.04 10.74
N SER A 275 -8.42 1.35 10.95
CA SER A 275 -7.89 2.07 12.11
C SER A 275 -8.64 1.85 13.44
N MET A 276 -9.74 1.08 13.43
CA MET A 276 -10.50 0.79 14.65
C MET A 276 -9.75 -0.13 15.60
N SER A 277 -9.97 0.03 16.92
CA SER A 277 -9.42 -0.88 17.94
C SER A 277 -9.92 -2.33 17.77
N THR A 278 -9.11 -3.31 18.15
CA THR A 278 -9.48 -4.74 18.03
C THR A 278 -10.75 -5.07 18.81
N ASP A 279 -10.95 -4.47 19.97
CA ASP A 279 -12.16 -4.71 20.77
C ASP A 279 -13.41 -4.13 20.10
N GLN A 280 -13.31 -2.96 19.47
CA GLN A 280 -14.40 -2.41 18.66
C GLN A 280 -14.67 -3.25 17.41
N GLN A 281 -13.62 -3.73 16.72
CA GLN A 281 -13.77 -4.66 15.59
C GLN A 281 -14.37 -6.00 16.03
N LYS A 282 -14.15 -6.45 17.27
CA LYS A 282 -14.77 -7.69 17.77
C LYS A 282 -16.28 -7.56 17.96
N ARG A 283 -16.78 -6.36 18.25
CA ARG A 283 -18.22 -6.11 18.51
C ARG A 283 -19.11 -6.48 17.32
N ILE A 284 -18.62 -6.38 16.08
CA ILE A 284 -19.42 -6.73 14.89
C ILE A 284 -19.74 -8.23 14.79
N PHE A 285 -18.94 -9.09 15.42
CA PHE A 285 -19.16 -10.54 15.46
C PHE A 285 -20.14 -10.97 16.55
N LEU A 286 -20.45 -10.08 17.50
CA LEU A 286 -21.45 -10.37 18.53
C LEU A 286 -22.85 -10.38 17.91
N PRO A 287 -23.74 -11.29 18.35
CA PRO A 287 -25.14 -11.25 17.94
C PRO A 287 -25.80 -9.98 18.47
N ALA A 288 -26.75 -9.44 17.70
CA ALA A 288 -27.57 -8.34 18.18
C ALA A 288 -28.56 -8.85 19.25
N PRO A 289 -29.00 -7.98 20.18
CA PRO A 289 -30.12 -8.30 21.06
C PRO A 289 -31.38 -8.67 20.26
N THR A 290 -32.23 -9.50 20.85
CA THR A 290 -33.49 -9.92 20.21
C THR A 290 -34.33 -8.71 19.81
N GLY A 291 -34.86 -8.72 18.59
CA GLY A 291 -35.64 -7.63 18.01
C GLY A 291 -34.82 -6.44 17.50
N ILE A 292 -33.49 -6.42 17.66
CA ILE A 292 -32.65 -5.34 17.16
C ILE A 292 -31.92 -5.79 15.89
N ARG A 293 -32.10 -5.03 14.80
CA ARG A 293 -31.35 -5.25 13.56
C ARG A 293 -29.95 -4.66 13.68
N LYS A 294 -28.91 -5.42 13.32
CA LYS A 294 -27.54 -4.89 13.24
C LYS A 294 -27.28 -4.31 11.86
N CYS A 295 -26.73 -3.11 11.82
CA CYS A 295 -26.23 -2.45 10.61
C CYS A 295 -24.73 -2.21 10.75
N VAL A 296 -23.94 -2.93 9.97
CA VAL A 296 -22.48 -2.77 9.93
C VAL A 296 -22.11 -1.92 8.73
N VAL A 297 -21.47 -0.77 8.96
CA VAL A 297 -21.00 0.13 7.90
C VAL A 297 -19.48 -0.05 7.77
N SER A 298 -19.04 -0.63 6.65
CA SER A 298 -17.67 -1.14 6.49
C SER A 298 -16.96 -0.72 5.20
N THR A 299 -15.63 -0.74 5.24
CA THR A 299 -14.79 -0.77 4.02
C THR A 299 -14.77 -2.17 3.39
N ASN A 300 -13.87 -2.40 2.43
CA ASN A 300 -13.62 -3.72 1.85
C ASN A 300 -13.12 -4.78 2.86
N ILE A 301 -12.87 -4.43 4.13
CA ILE A 301 -12.50 -5.38 5.18
C ILE A 301 -13.56 -6.49 5.35
N ALA A 302 -14.85 -6.16 5.21
CA ALA A 302 -15.93 -7.15 5.27
C ALA A 302 -16.11 -7.95 3.97
N ALA A 303 -15.42 -7.59 2.88
CA ALA A 303 -15.68 -8.12 1.54
C ALA A 303 -14.94 -9.43 1.21
N THR A 304 -13.79 -9.72 1.85
CA THR A 304 -12.97 -10.92 1.57
C THR A 304 -12.80 -11.78 2.83
N SER A 305 -12.06 -11.31 3.83
CA SER A 305 -11.50 -12.18 4.86
C SER A 305 -12.35 -12.40 6.12
N LEU A 306 -13.45 -11.66 6.32
CA LEU A 306 -14.27 -11.75 7.55
C LEU A 306 -15.71 -12.18 7.26
N THR A 307 -16.26 -13.07 8.09
CA THR A 307 -17.67 -13.49 8.02
C THR A 307 -18.43 -12.87 9.16
N ILE A 308 -19.44 -12.05 8.85
CA ILE A 308 -20.39 -11.52 9.84
C ILE A 308 -21.66 -12.36 9.72
N GLU A 309 -21.97 -13.11 10.77
CA GLU A 309 -23.19 -13.91 10.82
C GLU A 309 -24.43 -13.00 10.94
N GLY A 310 -25.56 -13.44 10.38
CA GLY A 310 -26.83 -12.72 10.40
C GLY A 310 -27.08 -11.78 9.21
N VAL A 311 -26.06 -11.47 8.40
CA VAL A 311 -26.19 -10.56 7.25
C VAL A 311 -27.09 -11.17 6.18
N ARG A 312 -28.17 -10.45 5.86
CA ARG A 312 -29.14 -10.78 4.81
C ARG A 312 -29.27 -9.70 3.75
N TYR A 313 -28.90 -8.46 4.10
CA TYR A 313 -29.01 -7.31 3.22
C TYR A 313 -27.64 -6.67 3.02
N VAL A 314 -27.26 -6.47 1.76
CA VAL A 314 -26.03 -5.74 1.40
C VAL A 314 -26.41 -4.45 0.70
N VAL A 315 -25.84 -3.33 1.13
CA VAL A 315 -25.92 -2.04 0.45
C VAL A 315 -24.54 -1.71 -0.09
N ASP A 316 -24.38 -1.76 -1.41
CA ASP A 316 -23.10 -1.58 -2.09
C ASP A 316 -23.04 -0.22 -2.81
N SER A 317 -22.16 0.65 -2.32
CA SER A 317 -21.91 1.96 -2.94
C SER A 317 -21.23 1.86 -4.29
N GLY A 318 -20.53 0.75 -4.59
CA GLY A 318 -19.78 0.58 -5.84
C GLY A 318 -18.39 1.23 -5.85
N PHE A 319 -17.90 1.71 -4.71
CA PHE A 319 -16.58 2.36 -4.61
C PHE A 319 -15.66 1.69 -3.59
N VAL A 320 -14.38 1.98 -3.72
CA VAL A 320 -13.30 1.56 -2.81
C VAL A 320 -12.18 2.58 -2.82
N LYS A 321 -11.45 2.74 -1.71
CA LYS A 321 -10.16 3.45 -1.69
C LYS A 321 -9.05 2.48 -2.09
N GLN A 322 -8.33 2.78 -3.16
CA GLN A 322 -7.21 1.99 -3.67
C GLN A 322 -5.95 2.85 -3.79
N LEU A 323 -4.80 2.22 -3.58
CA LEU A 323 -3.49 2.84 -3.77
C LEU A 323 -3.13 2.83 -5.25
N ASN A 324 -2.89 4.00 -5.82
CA ASN A 324 -2.53 4.23 -7.22
C ASN A 324 -1.24 5.05 -7.30
N HIS A 325 -0.31 4.66 -8.15
CA HIS A 325 0.91 5.39 -8.42
C HIS A 325 0.60 6.56 -9.33
N ASN A 326 0.96 7.77 -8.91
CA ASN A 326 0.80 8.95 -9.73
C ASN A 326 2.11 9.29 -10.45
N PRO A 327 2.23 9.00 -11.76
CA PRO A 327 3.48 9.23 -12.50
C PRO A 327 3.84 10.70 -12.68
N ARG A 328 2.95 11.65 -12.33
CA ARG A 328 3.28 13.08 -12.34
C ARG A 328 4.06 13.51 -11.09
N VAL A 329 3.87 12.81 -9.99
CA VAL A 329 4.44 13.14 -8.68
C VAL A 329 5.43 12.06 -8.22
N GLY A 330 5.54 10.94 -8.94
CA GLY A 330 6.42 9.82 -8.60
C GLY A 330 6.04 9.13 -7.30
N LEU A 331 4.79 9.27 -6.83
CA LEU A 331 4.37 8.78 -5.52
C LEU A 331 3.01 8.09 -5.56
N ASP A 332 2.86 7.12 -4.66
CA ASP A 332 1.62 6.39 -4.47
C ASP A 332 0.60 7.25 -3.71
N ILE A 333 -0.64 7.28 -4.21
CA ILE A 333 -1.75 8.07 -3.66
C ILE A 333 -2.98 7.19 -3.44
N LEU A 334 -3.72 7.46 -2.38
CA LEU A 334 -4.98 6.77 -2.07
C LEU A 334 -6.15 7.49 -2.76
N GLU A 335 -6.74 6.85 -3.75
CA GLU A 335 -7.85 7.40 -4.54
C GLU A 335 -9.13 6.58 -4.36
N VAL A 336 -10.27 7.26 -4.45
CA VAL A 336 -11.58 6.59 -4.50
C VAL A 336 -11.86 6.23 -5.95
N VAL A 337 -12.04 4.95 -6.23
CA VAL A 337 -12.31 4.41 -7.57
C VAL A 337 -13.52 3.46 -7.56
N PRO A 338 -14.21 3.29 -8.70
CA PRO A 338 -15.21 2.23 -8.83
C PRO A 338 -14.59 0.85 -8.59
N ILE A 339 -15.37 -0.04 -7.98
CA ILE A 339 -14.98 -1.45 -7.81
C ILE A 339 -15.10 -2.23 -9.11
N SER A 340 -14.44 -3.39 -9.18
CA SER A 340 -14.70 -4.34 -10.26
C SER A 340 -16.04 -5.07 -10.10
N LYS A 341 -16.58 -5.59 -11.20
CA LYS A 341 -17.76 -6.47 -11.20
C LYS A 341 -17.52 -7.72 -10.36
N SER A 342 -16.29 -8.24 -10.34
CA SER A 342 -15.90 -9.36 -9.49
C SER A 342 -16.00 -9.03 -8.00
N GLU A 343 -15.53 -7.85 -7.57
CA GLU A 343 -15.66 -7.39 -6.18
C GLU A 343 -17.12 -7.14 -5.80
N ALA A 344 -17.91 -6.56 -6.69
CA ALA A 344 -19.34 -6.35 -6.45
C ALA A 344 -20.11 -7.66 -6.25
N LYS A 345 -19.77 -8.71 -7.02
CA LYS A 345 -20.31 -10.07 -6.82
C LYS A 345 -19.89 -10.64 -5.46
N GLN A 346 -18.64 -10.43 -5.03
CA GLN A 346 -18.20 -10.87 -3.71
C GLN A 346 -18.92 -10.13 -2.57
N ARG A 347 -19.13 -8.83 -2.71
CA ARG A 347 -19.91 -8.01 -1.76
C ARG A 347 -21.35 -8.52 -1.67
N ALA A 348 -22.01 -8.73 -2.81
CA ALA A 348 -23.36 -9.28 -2.87
C ALA A 348 -23.45 -10.68 -2.23
N GLY A 349 -22.46 -11.54 -2.46
CA GLY A 349 -22.39 -12.88 -1.86
C GLY A 349 -22.35 -12.89 -0.32
N ARG A 350 -22.05 -11.77 0.34
CA ARG A 350 -22.12 -11.66 1.81
C ARG A 350 -23.56 -11.81 2.34
N ALA A 351 -24.56 -11.41 1.55
CA ALA A 351 -25.98 -11.56 1.88
C ALA A 351 -26.48 -13.01 1.81
N GLY A 352 -25.77 -13.89 1.08
CA GLY A 352 -26.20 -15.26 0.78
C GLY A 352 -25.54 -16.33 1.65
N ARG A 353 -24.92 -15.98 2.78
CA ARG A 353 -24.11 -16.92 3.57
C ARG A 353 -24.89 -17.81 4.51
N THR A 354 -25.85 -17.22 5.21
CA THR A 354 -26.66 -17.90 6.23
C THR A 354 -28.06 -18.22 5.71
N SER A 355 -28.61 -17.37 4.84
CA SER A 355 -29.95 -17.50 4.27
C SER A 355 -30.06 -16.72 2.96
N SER A 356 -31.20 -16.84 2.27
CA SER A 356 -31.47 -16.04 1.06
C SER A 356 -31.56 -14.56 1.38
N GLY A 357 -30.84 -13.74 0.63
CA GLY A 357 -30.65 -12.32 0.89
C GLY A 357 -30.90 -11.41 -0.32
N LYS A 358 -30.70 -10.11 -0.12
CA LYS A 358 -30.79 -9.08 -1.17
C LYS A 358 -29.54 -8.20 -1.17
N SER A 359 -29.10 -7.83 -2.37
CA SER A 359 -28.01 -6.89 -2.58
C SER A 359 -28.52 -5.67 -3.34
N TYR A 360 -28.48 -4.51 -2.69
CA TYR A 360 -28.84 -3.21 -3.24
C TYR A 360 -27.59 -2.52 -3.75
N ARG A 361 -27.51 -2.35 -5.07
CA ARG A 361 -26.44 -1.63 -5.75
C ARG A 361 -26.91 -0.22 -6.00
N LEU A 362 -26.21 0.76 -5.43
CA LEU A 362 -26.64 2.16 -5.53
C LEU A 362 -26.58 2.70 -6.96
N TYR A 363 -25.74 2.11 -7.80
CA TYR A 363 -25.46 2.54 -9.17
C TYR A 363 -26.41 1.90 -10.20
N SER A 364 -26.45 2.49 -11.40
CA SER A 364 -27.24 1.99 -12.53
C SER A 364 -26.56 0.83 -13.26
N ARG A 365 -27.32 0.15 -14.13
CA ARG A 365 -26.74 -0.84 -15.06
C ARG A 365 -25.75 -0.20 -16.03
N GLU A 366 -25.98 1.05 -16.43
CA GLU A 366 -25.05 1.79 -17.28
C GLU A 366 -23.70 2.00 -16.58
N PHE A 367 -23.70 2.39 -15.30
CA PHE A 367 -22.48 2.50 -14.50
C PHE A 367 -21.75 1.16 -14.38
N TRP A 368 -22.50 0.07 -14.17
CA TRP A 368 -21.96 -1.29 -14.12
C TRP A 368 -21.24 -1.68 -15.42
N GLU A 369 -21.78 -1.30 -16.58
CA GLU A 369 -21.22 -1.65 -17.88
C GLU A 369 -20.05 -0.74 -18.28
N GLN A 370 -20.16 0.57 -18.04
CA GLN A 370 -19.19 1.57 -18.52
C GLN A 370 -18.07 1.89 -17.53
N CYS A 371 -18.34 1.83 -16.22
CA CYS A 371 -17.40 2.34 -15.19
C CYS A 371 -16.72 1.23 -14.38
N MET A 372 -17.30 0.03 -14.33
CA MET A 372 -16.76 -1.08 -13.53
C MET A 372 -15.97 -2.07 -14.40
N PRO A 373 -14.67 -2.29 -14.15
CA PRO A 373 -13.91 -3.33 -14.85
C PRO A 373 -14.42 -4.72 -14.45
N ASP A 374 -14.22 -5.73 -15.30
CA ASP A 374 -14.69 -7.09 -15.00
C ASP A 374 -13.96 -7.69 -13.79
N HIS A 375 -12.65 -7.47 -13.71
CA HIS A 375 -11.76 -7.96 -12.66
C HIS A 375 -10.96 -6.81 -12.02
N THR A 376 -10.52 -7.02 -10.79
CA THR A 376 -9.67 -6.05 -10.08
C THR A 376 -8.33 -5.92 -10.79
N VAL A 377 -7.91 -4.67 -11.04
CA VAL A 377 -6.57 -4.39 -11.58
C VAL A 377 -5.52 -4.73 -10.51
N PRO A 378 -4.56 -5.62 -10.82
CA PRO A 378 -3.58 -6.09 -9.83
C PRO A 378 -2.68 -4.95 -9.36
N GLU A 379 -2.23 -5.02 -8.09
CA GLU A 379 -1.39 -3.98 -7.49
C GLU A 379 -0.12 -3.70 -8.28
N ILE A 380 0.47 -4.74 -8.86
CA ILE A 380 1.68 -4.62 -9.68
C ILE A 380 1.55 -3.62 -10.85
N ARG A 381 0.34 -3.39 -11.36
CA ARG A 381 0.10 -2.42 -12.45
C ARG A 381 -0.19 -1.00 -11.97
N ARG A 382 -0.45 -0.82 -10.67
CA ARG A 382 -0.96 0.44 -10.13
C ARG A 382 -0.18 0.99 -8.94
N THR A 383 0.86 0.34 -8.42
CA THR A 383 1.67 0.87 -7.30
C THR A 383 3.15 0.95 -7.65
N SER A 384 3.93 1.70 -6.87
CA SER A 384 5.39 1.71 -6.98
C SER A 384 5.97 0.31 -6.87
N LEU A 385 6.94 0.00 -7.74
CA LEU A 385 7.62 -1.29 -7.80
C LEU A 385 8.96 -1.29 -7.06
N THR A 386 9.42 -0.16 -6.55
CA THR A 386 10.78 0.06 -6.02
C THR A 386 11.21 -0.99 -5.00
N SER A 387 10.34 -1.30 -4.03
CA SER A 387 10.65 -2.29 -2.98
C SER A 387 10.74 -3.73 -3.52
N VAL A 388 9.89 -4.11 -4.47
CA VAL A 388 9.89 -5.46 -5.02
C VAL A 388 10.98 -5.67 -6.05
N ILE A 389 11.31 -4.65 -6.84
CA ILE A 389 12.45 -4.69 -7.76
C ILE A 389 13.76 -4.85 -6.99
N LEU A 390 13.93 -4.14 -5.87
CA LEU A 390 15.10 -4.36 -4.99
C LEU A 390 15.16 -5.81 -4.50
N THR A 391 14.02 -6.33 -4.04
CA THR A 391 13.92 -7.73 -3.59
C THR A 391 14.32 -8.71 -4.69
N LEU A 392 13.80 -8.54 -5.91
CA LEU A 392 14.14 -9.37 -7.07
C LEU A 392 15.64 -9.30 -7.39
N LYS A 393 16.22 -8.09 -7.41
CA LYS A 393 17.65 -7.89 -7.66
C LYS A 393 18.51 -8.56 -6.57
N CYS A 394 18.12 -8.49 -5.30
CA CYS A 394 18.78 -9.20 -4.20
C CYS A 394 18.69 -10.73 -4.33
N LEU A 395 17.64 -11.25 -4.97
CA LEU A 395 17.49 -12.67 -5.32
C LEU A 395 18.21 -13.07 -6.62
N SER A 396 19.14 -12.23 -7.09
CA SER A 396 19.89 -12.41 -8.35
C SER A 396 18.98 -12.54 -9.58
N VAL A 397 17.80 -11.92 -9.55
CA VAL A 397 16.97 -11.70 -10.74
C VAL A 397 17.41 -10.38 -11.35
N HIS A 398 18.37 -10.44 -12.27
CA HIS A 398 18.93 -9.25 -12.92
C HIS A 398 17.98 -8.66 -13.96
N ASP A 399 17.44 -9.51 -14.85
CA ASP A 399 16.41 -9.13 -15.80
C ASP A 399 15.04 -9.11 -15.12
N VAL A 400 14.71 -7.93 -14.59
CA VAL A 400 13.42 -7.66 -13.96
C VAL A 400 12.33 -7.33 -14.98
N ILE A 401 12.67 -7.06 -16.24
CA ILE A 401 11.69 -6.76 -17.30
C ILE A 401 11.05 -8.07 -17.79
N ARG A 402 11.86 -9.10 -18.06
CA ARG A 402 11.41 -10.42 -18.53
C ARG A 402 11.10 -11.40 -17.40
N PHE A 403 11.08 -10.93 -16.16
CA PHE A 403 10.65 -11.74 -15.03
C PHE A 403 9.23 -12.29 -15.30
N PRO A 404 8.92 -13.54 -14.94
CA PRO A 404 7.62 -14.16 -15.23
C PRO A 404 6.51 -13.58 -14.34
N TYR A 405 6.01 -12.41 -14.69
CA TYR A 405 4.82 -11.81 -14.08
C TYR A 405 3.55 -12.49 -14.59
N LEU A 406 2.56 -12.69 -13.72
CA LEU A 406 1.21 -13.12 -14.15
C LEU A 406 0.54 -12.05 -15.00
N ASP A 407 0.64 -10.80 -14.55
CA ASP A 407 0.27 -9.60 -15.29
C ASP A 407 1.49 -8.67 -15.31
N PRO A 408 2.20 -8.56 -16.45
CA PRO A 408 3.34 -7.67 -16.54
C PRO A 408 2.94 -6.23 -16.21
N PRO A 409 3.70 -5.53 -15.34
CA PRO A 409 3.56 -4.09 -15.20
C PRO A 409 4.04 -3.38 -16.48
N GLU A 410 3.62 -2.13 -16.64
CA GLU A 410 4.16 -1.30 -17.71
C GLU A 410 5.67 -1.08 -17.49
N GLU A 411 6.46 -1.26 -18.55
CA GLU A 411 7.92 -1.19 -18.48
C GLU A 411 8.42 0.14 -17.89
N ARG A 412 7.73 1.25 -18.17
CA ARG A 412 8.04 2.56 -17.57
C ARG A 412 8.08 2.52 -16.04
N HIS A 413 7.19 1.77 -15.38
CA HIS A 413 7.16 1.68 -13.92
C HIS A 413 8.33 0.86 -13.38
N ILE A 414 8.79 -0.14 -14.13
CA ILE A 414 10.01 -0.91 -13.78
C ILE A 414 11.25 0.00 -13.90
N LEU A 415 11.35 0.77 -14.98
CA LEU A 415 12.45 1.69 -15.23
C LEU A 415 12.51 2.82 -14.19
N GLU A 416 11.36 3.35 -13.78
CA GLU A 416 11.24 4.35 -12.72
C GLU A 416 11.68 3.78 -11.36
N ALA A 417 11.23 2.57 -11.02
CA ALA A 417 11.70 1.87 -9.82
C ALA A 417 13.23 1.65 -9.82
N LEU A 418 13.83 1.27 -10.96
CA LEU A 418 15.28 1.13 -11.09
C LEU A 418 15.99 2.49 -10.91
N LYS A 419 15.44 3.56 -11.49
CA LYS A 419 15.97 4.93 -11.33
C LYS A 419 15.96 5.35 -9.86
N GLU A 420 14.86 5.12 -9.15
CA GLU A 420 14.76 5.41 -7.70
C GLU A 420 15.78 4.61 -6.89
N LEU A 421 15.93 3.31 -7.16
CA LEU A 421 16.92 2.48 -6.47
C LEU A 421 18.35 2.96 -6.70
N TYR A 422 18.66 3.42 -7.92
CA TYR A 422 19.96 4.01 -8.22
C TYR A 422 20.16 5.35 -7.48
N GLN A 423 19.12 6.19 -7.43
CA GLN A 423 19.16 7.46 -6.70
C GLN A 423 19.38 7.25 -5.19
N CYS A 424 18.79 6.21 -4.62
CA CYS A 424 19.03 5.76 -3.25
C CYS A 424 20.37 5.04 -3.05
N SER A 425 21.20 4.90 -4.10
CA SER A 425 22.45 4.13 -4.10
C SER A 425 22.28 2.66 -3.68
N ALA A 426 21.07 2.11 -3.83
CA ALA A 426 20.75 0.70 -3.56
C ALA A 426 21.26 -0.21 -4.69
N ILE A 427 21.35 0.33 -5.90
CA ILE A 427 21.97 -0.32 -7.07
C ILE A 427 23.04 0.58 -7.68
N ASP A 428 24.01 -0.03 -8.35
CA ASP A 428 25.05 0.66 -9.11
C ASP A 428 24.57 1.04 -10.52
N ARG A 429 25.45 1.71 -11.31
CA ARG A 429 25.15 2.07 -12.71
C ARG A 429 24.94 0.87 -13.64
N ARG A 430 25.34 -0.33 -13.22
CA ARG A 430 25.16 -1.57 -13.97
C ARG A 430 23.87 -2.30 -13.55
N GLY A 431 23.13 -1.77 -12.59
CA GLY A 431 21.93 -2.41 -12.06
C GLY A 431 22.20 -3.56 -11.10
N HIS A 432 23.42 -3.69 -10.55
CA HIS A 432 23.73 -4.65 -9.49
C HIS A 432 23.45 -4.04 -8.12
N VAL A 433 23.00 -4.89 -7.19
CA VAL A 433 22.75 -4.47 -5.81
C VAL A 433 24.06 -4.07 -5.15
N THR A 434 24.08 -2.89 -4.53
CA THR A 434 25.21 -2.43 -3.72
C THR A 434 25.13 -3.01 -2.32
N ARG A 435 26.21 -2.90 -1.54
CA ARG A 435 26.16 -3.29 -0.11
C ARG A 435 25.09 -2.54 0.68
N LEU A 436 24.85 -1.28 0.33
CA LEU A 436 23.73 -0.52 0.90
C LEU A 436 22.38 -1.16 0.52
N GLY A 437 22.18 -1.54 -0.75
CA GLY A 437 20.99 -2.26 -1.20
C GLY A 437 20.71 -3.55 -0.43
N GLU A 438 21.76 -4.32 -0.14
CA GLU A 438 21.67 -5.54 0.67
C GLU A 438 21.26 -5.26 2.12
N PHE A 439 21.68 -4.14 2.71
CA PHE A 439 21.21 -3.71 4.02
C PHE A 439 19.76 -3.19 3.97
N LEU A 440 19.40 -2.42 2.95
CA LEU A 440 18.07 -1.84 2.77
C LEU A 440 16.98 -2.93 2.74
N VAL A 441 17.22 -4.03 2.02
CA VAL A 441 16.24 -5.11 1.85
C VAL A 441 15.94 -5.88 3.14
N GLN A 442 16.85 -5.85 4.13
CA GLN A 442 16.64 -6.50 5.44
C GLN A 442 15.56 -5.77 6.26
N PHE A 443 15.42 -4.46 6.06
CA PHE A 443 14.43 -3.69 6.76
C PHE A 443 13.05 -3.90 6.15
N PRO A 444 12.01 -4.14 6.97
CA PRO A 444 10.63 -4.15 6.52
C PRO A 444 10.12 -2.72 6.22
N LEU A 445 10.92 -1.82 5.67
CA LEU A 445 10.58 -0.41 5.47
C LEU A 445 10.78 -0.01 4.00
N PRO A 446 10.11 1.04 3.51
CA PRO A 446 10.42 1.63 2.21
C PRO A 446 11.90 2.02 2.10
N PRO A 447 12.54 1.88 0.92
CA PRO A 447 13.98 2.12 0.75
C PRO A 447 14.49 3.48 1.23
N ASN A 448 13.72 4.56 1.03
CA ASN A 448 14.04 5.90 1.52
C ASN A 448 14.15 5.96 3.05
N LEU A 449 13.18 5.37 3.76
CA LEU A 449 13.17 5.33 5.21
C LEU A 449 14.25 4.38 5.76
N SER A 450 14.44 3.22 5.13
CA SER A 450 15.54 2.29 5.47
C SER A 450 16.91 2.98 5.33
N CYS A 451 17.10 3.78 4.28
CA CYS A 451 18.33 4.53 4.05
C CYS A 451 18.59 5.56 5.16
N ALA A 452 17.56 6.30 5.58
CA ALA A 452 17.68 7.24 6.70
C ALA A 452 18.05 6.54 8.02
N VAL A 453 17.48 5.36 8.29
CA VAL A 453 17.79 4.55 9.49
C VAL A 453 19.22 4.03 9.45
N ILE A 454 19.68 3.47 8.32
CA ILE A 454 21.06 2.99 8.16
C ILE A 454 22.05 4.15 8.31
N LYS A 455 21.75 5.32 7.72
CA LYS A 455 22.60 6.50 7.86
C LYS A 455 22.72 6.94 9.31
N ALA A 456 21.61 6.95 10.06
CA ALA A 456 21.65 7.26 11.49
C ALA A 456 22.47 6.23 12.29
N ALA A 457 22.32 4.94 11.97
CA ALA A 457 23.10 3.87 12.59
C ALA A 457 24.60 3.94 12.28
N SER A 458 24.97 4.41 11.08
CA SER A 458 26.39 4.63 10.73
C SER A 458 27.06 5.74 11.54
N LEU A 459 26.26 6.66 12.11
CA LEU A 459 26.69 7.77 12.97
C LEU A 459 26.45 7.49 14.47
N ASP A 460 26.14 6.24 14.84
CA ASP A 460 25.75 5.84 16.21
C ASP A 460 24.61 6.70 16.81
N CYS A 461 23.69 7.15 15.94
CA CYS A 461 22.56 8.01 16.28
C CYS A 461 21.21 7.38 15.90
N GLU A 462 21.14 6.05 15.79
CA GLU A 462 19.92 5.31 15.45
C GLU A 462 18.77 5.57 16.43
N ASP A 463 19.06 5.93 17.69
CA ASP A 463 18.06 6.30 18.70
C ASP A 463 17.16 7.46 18.29
N LEU A 464 17.63 8.34 17.38
CA LEU A 464 16.82 9.43 16.84
C LEU A 464 15.85 8.95 15.76
N LEU A 465 16.27 8.00 14.91
CA LEU A 465 15.53 7.60 13.71
C LEU A 465 14.68 6.35 13.90
N LEU A 466 15.08 5.41 14.76
CA LEU A 466 14.30 4.19 15.02
C LEU A 466 12.89 4.49 15.56
N PRO A 467 12.70 5.42 16.53
CA PRO A 467 11.37 5.85 16.95
C PRO A 467 10.56 6.45 15.81
N ILE A 468 11.18 7.33 15.01
CA ILE A 468 10.52 8.02 13.89
C ILE A 468 10.08 7.00 12.83
N ALA A 469 10.97 6.08 12.44
CA ALA A 469 10.68 5.02 11.48
C ALA A 469 9.55 4.11 11.97
N ALA A 470 9.51 3.82 13.28
CA ALA A 470 8.44 3.06 13.89
C ALA A 470 7.10 3.82 13.86
N MET A 471 7.11 5.11 14.16
CA MET A 471 5.93 5.98 14.12
C MET A 471 5.35 6.14 12.71
N LEU A 472 6.21 6.19 11.68
CA LEU A 472 5.81 6.24 10.27
C LEU A 472 5.33 4.89 9.73
N SER A 473 5.66 3.79 10.41
CA SER A 473 5.28 2.43 10.00
C SER A 473 3.94 1.96 10.56
N VAL A 474 3.32 2.74 11.46
CA VAL A 474 2.02 2.45 12.05
C VAL A 474 0.96 3.40 11.48
N GLU A 475 -0.31 3.12 11.80
CA GLU A 475 -1.40 4.02 11.47
C GLU A 475 -1.18 5.41 12.10
N ASN A 476 -1.79 6.43 11.49
CA ASN A 476 -1.65 7.80 11.95
C ASN A 476 -1.93 7.91 13.46
N VAL A 477 -0.92 8.37 14.21
CA VAL A 477 -0.98 8.44 15.68
C VAL A 477 -1.85 9.59 16.19
N PHE A 478 -2.13 10.59 15.37
CA PHE A 478 -2.88 11.78 15.77
C PHE A 478 -4.38 11.52 15.72
N ILE A 479 -5.08 11.76 16.84
CA ILE A 479 -6.55 11.69 16.90
C ILE A 479 -7.12 13.02 16.41
N ARG A 480 -8.02 12.96 15.43
CA ARG A 480 -8.78 14.13 14.95
C ARG A 480 -10.26 13.85 15.12
N PRO A 481 -10.87 14.29 16.24
CA PRO A 481 -12.29 14.06 16.48
C PRO A 481 -13.14 14.84 15.47
N GLY A 482 -14.28 14.27 15.07
CA GLY A 482 -15.22 14.94 14.16
C GLY A 482 -15.98 16.12 14.78
N ASP A 483 -16.00 16.20 16.12
CA ASP A 483 -16.57 17.34 16.85
C ASP A 483 -15.66 18.58 16.71
N PRO A 484 -16.17 19.72 16.21
CA PRO A 484 -15.34 20.90 15.95
C PRO A 484 -14.67 21.52 17.19
N GLN A 485 -15.26 21.40 18.38
CA GLN A 485 -14.67 21.93 19.61
C GLN A 485 -13.53 21.04 20.07
N LYS A 486 -13.77 19.72 20.14
CA LYS A 486 -12.72 18.74 20.47
C LYS A 486 -11.59 18.74 19.46
N GLN A 487 -11.89 19.05 18.19
CA GLN A 487 -10.86 19.16 17.16
C GLN A 487 -9.90 20.30 17.45
N LYS A 488 -10.40 21.48 17.84
CA LYS A 488 -9.55 22.61 18.25
C LYS A 488 -8.69 22.28 19.47
N GLU A 489 -9.26 21.58 20.45
CA GLU A 489 -8.51 21.11 21.63
C GLU A 489 -7.38 20.15 21.24
N ALA A 490 -7.65 19.20 20.34
CA ALA A 490 -6.65 18.27 19.83
C ALA A 490 -5.52 19.00 19.07
N GLU A 491 -5.89 19.95 18.20
CA GLU A 491 -4.92 20.76 17.44
C GLU A 491 -4.01 21.59 18.34
N LEU A 492 -4.55 22.20 19.41
CA LEU A 492 -3.76 22.94 20.40
C LEU A 492 -2.75 22.03 21.11
N GLN A 493 -3.19 20.83 21.53
CA GLN A 493 -2.30 19.85 22.18
C GLN A 493 -1.19 19.36 21.24
N HIS A 494 -1.50 19.14 19.95
CA HIS A 494 -0.48 18.75 18.96
C HIS A 494 0.51 19.88 18.69
N GLN A 495 0.06 21.15 18.67
CA GLN A 495 0.92 22.32 18.53
C GLN A 495 1.85 22.50 19.74
N GLU A 496 1.35 22.27 20.96
CA GLU A 496 2.15 22.32 22.18
C GLU A 496 3.28 21.28 22.16
N LEU A 497 2.97 20.04 21.77
CA LEU A 497 3.98 18.97 21.63
C LEU A 497 5.04 19.30 20.57
N SER A 498 4.66 19.98 19.49
CA SER A 498 5.60 20.40 18.46
C SER A 498 6.50 21.56 18.91
N SER A 499 5.93 22.53 19.61
CA SER A 499 6.66 23.73 20.06
C SER A 499 7.74 23.39 21.10
N GLN A 500 7.58 22.31 21.87
CA GLN A 500 8.62 21.77 22.76
C GLN A 500 9.90 21.32 22.03
N VAL A 501 9.82 20.99 20.74
CA VAL A 501 10.97 20.66 19.88
C VAL A 501 11.25 21.74 18.83
N GLY A 502 10.81 22.97 19.08
CA GLY A 502 11.06 24.14 18.25
C GLY A 502 10.06 24.36 17.11
N GLY A 503 9.03 23.52 16.97
CA GLY A 503 7.90 23.76 16.05
C GLY A 503 8.23 23.69 14.55
N CYS A 504 9.44 23.26 14.19
CA CYS A 504 10.00 23.43 12.85
C CYS A 504 10.29 22.11 12.11
N ASN A 505 9.89 20.96 12.65
CA ASN A 505 10.15 19.66 12.05
C ASN A 505 9.10 18.62 12.50
N ASP A 506 8.30 18.12 11.56
CA ASP A 506 7.26 17.13 11.86
C ASP A 506 7.87 15.81 12.35
N PHE A 507 9.02 15.40 11.82
CA PHE A 507 9.72 14.18 12.25
C PHE A 507 10.21 14.28 13.69
N ALA A 508 10.68 15.46 14.11
CA ALA A 508 11.07 15.70 15.50
C ALA A 508 9.86 15.68 16.44
N THR A 509 8.70 16.16 15.98
CA THR A 509 7.44 16.06 16.74
C THR A 509 7.08 14.59 17.00
N LEU A 510 7.22 13.70 16.01
CA LEU A 510 6.98 12.26 16.18
C LEU A 510 7.95 11.63 17.20
N LEU A 511 9.23 12.01 17.16
CA LEU A 511 10.23 11.57 18.13
C LEU A 511 9.85 12.00 19.56
N ASN A 512 9.47 13.28 19.74
CA ASN A 512 9.06 13.82 21.03
C ASN A 512 7.86 13.07 21.62
N ILE A 513 6.84 12.81 20.80
CA ILE A 513 5.65 12.05 21.20
C ILE A 513 6.02 10.64 21.68
N PHE A 514 6.90 9.98 20.94
CA PHE A 514 7.36 8.63 21.26
C PHE A 514 8.12 8.61 22.60
N GLU A 515 9.08 9.51 22.78
CA GLU A 515 9.92 9.59 23.99
C GLU A 515 9.10 9.94 25.23
N GLN A 516 8.23 10.95 25.16
CA GLN A 516 7.40 11.35 26.29
C GLN A 516 6.43 10.28 26.73
N CYS A 517 5.80 9.59 25.78
CA CYS A 517 4.90 8.50 26.12
C CYS A 517 5.66 7.32 26.72
N LYS A 518 6.84 6.98 26.19
CA LYS A 518 7.70 5.90 26.71
C LYS A 518 8.21 6.22 28.12
N ALA A 519 8.47 7.49 28.43
CA ALA A 519 8.89 7.95 29.75
C ALA A 519 7.73 8.08 30.77
N SER A 520 6.48 8.14 30.29
CA SER A 520 5.31 8.31 31.16
C SER A 520 5.04 7.08 32.02
N LYS A 521 4.75 7.30 33.31
CA LYS A 521 4.31 6.24 34.23
C LYS A 521 2.95 5.62 33.85
N SER A 522 2.13 6.38 33.12
CA SER A 522 0.83 5.92 32.65
C SER A 522 0.65 6.29 31.17
N PRO A 523 1.30 5.55 30.24
CA PRO A 523 1.33 5.87 28.81
C PRO A 523 -0.05 6.00 28.17
N SER A 524 -0.99 5.12 28.49
CA SER A 524 -2.36 5.17 27.96
C SER A 524 -3.11 6.45 28.34
N ALA A 525 -3.00 6.88 29.61
CA ALA A 525 -3.64 8.10 30.08
C ALA A 525 -2.95 9.37 29.56
N TRP A 526 -1.63 9.30 29.29
CA TRP A 526 -0.90 10.38 28.62
C TRP A 526 -1.39 10.54 27.17
N CYS A 527 -1.48 9.43 26.42
CA CYS A 527 -2.00 9.43 25.06
C CYS A 527 -3.42 10.02 24.97
N GLN A 528 -4.30 9.66 25.91
CA GLN A 528 -5.66 10.20 25.95
C GLN A 528 -5.68 11.72 26.15
N ARG A 529 -4.84 12.26 27.03
CA ARG A 529 -4.74 13.70 27.31
C ARG A 529 -4.23 14.50 26.11
N HIS A 530 -3.30 13.92 25.35
CA HIS A 530 -2.67 14.58 24.21
C HIS A 530 -3.30 14.23 22.85
N TRP A 531 -4.47 13.58 22.84
CA TRP A 531 -5.15 13.19 21.60
C TRP A 531 -4.26 12.33 20.68
N ILE A 532 -3.57 11.35 21.26
CA ILE A 532 -2.72 10.39 20.56
C ILE A 532 -3.30 8.97 20.70
N HIS A 533 -3.28 8.19 19.61
CA HIS A 533 -3.73 6.81 19.61
C HIS A 533 -2.73 5.90 20.35
N TRP A 534 -3.06 5.51 21.58
CA TRP A 534 -2.23 4.60 22.39
C TRP A 534 -1.90 3.28 21.67
N ARG A 535 -2.86 2.70 20.94
CA ARG A 535 -2.64 1.44 20.20
C ARG A 535 -1.58 1.57 19.10
N ALA A 536 -1.64 2.67 18.33
CA ALA A 536 -0.66 2.94 17.29
C ALA A 536 0.72 3.11 17.92
N LEU A 537 0.81 3.85 19.02
CA LEU A 537 2.07 4.07 19.75
C LEU A 537 2.64 2.80 20.39
N LYS A 538 1.80 1.99 21.03
CA LYS A 538 2.19 0.67 21.56
C LYS A 538 2.72 -0.24 20.45
N SER A 539 2.09 -0.19 19.28
CA SER A 539 2.59 -0.92 18.11
C SER A 539 3.94 -0.35 17.66
N ALA A 540 4.10 0.98 17.63
CA ALA A 540 5.38 1.62 17.31
C ALA A 540 6.50 1.23 18.29
N PHE A 541 6.23 1.03 19.59
CA PHE A 541 7.23 0.50 20.52
C PHE A 541 7.70 -0.91 20.13
N SER A 542 6.79 -1.78 19.69
CA SER A 542 7.14 -3.11 19.20
C SER A 542 7.95 -3.04 17.90
N VAL A 543 7.56 -2.16 16.98
CA VAL A 543 8.29 -1.92 15.72
C VAL A 543 9.70 -1.41 16.00
N GLU A 544 9.85 -0.41 16.87
CA GLU A 544 11.14 0.19 17.24
C GLU A 544 12.09 -0.85 17.81
N LYS A 545 11.62 -1.70 18.72
CA LYS A 545 12.41 -2.80 19.28
C LYS A 545 12.94 -3.73 18.18
N GLN A 546 12.12 -4.10 17.22
CA GLN A 546 12.54 -5.00 16.15
C GLN A 546 13.47 -4.34 15.14
N LEU A 547 13.21 -3.08 14.80
CA LEU A 547 14.13 -2.31 13.96
C LEU A 547 15.50 -2.19 14.64
N ARG A 548 15.52 -2.00 15.96
CA ARG A 548 16.75 -1.98 16.77
C ARG A 548 17.48 -3.32 16.74
N GLU A 549 16.76 -4.44 16.84
CA GLU A 549 17.35 -5.79 16.72
C GLU A 549 17.97 -6.02 15.33
N ILE A 550 17.29 -5.60 14.25
CA ILE A 550 17.83 -5.67 12.88
C ILE A 550 19.08 -4.80 12.77
N THR A 551 19.01 -3.54 13.20
CA THR A 551 20.15 -2.61 13.16
C THR A 551 21.35 -3.14 13.94
N SER A 552 21.13 -3.70 15.12
CA SER A 552 22.22 -4.25 15.96
C SER A 552 22.93 -5.40 15.24
N LYS A 553 22.17 -6.34 14.65
CA LYS A 553 22.73 -7.44 13.84
C LYS A 553 23.51 -6.94 12.63
N LEU A 554 23.03 -5.88 11.99
CA LEU A 554 23.74 -5.28 10.85
C LEU A 554 25.05 -4.60 11.29
N LYS A 555 25.07 -3.91 12.43
CA LYS A 555 26.28 -3.27 12.99
C LYS A 555 27.38 -4.25 13.38
N GLU A 556 27.03 -5.51 13.66
CA GLU A 556 27.99 -6.58 13.93
C GLU A 556 28.74 -7.04 12.66
N LEU A 557 28.21 -6.74 11.46
CA LEU A 557 28.86 -7.09 10.21
C LEU A 557 30.12 -6.24 10.00
N PRO A 558 31.23 -6.84 9.54
CA PRO A 558 32.53 -6.16 9.43
C PRO A 558 32.54 -5.01 8.42
N ASP A 559 31.62 -5.02 7.47
CA ASP A 559 31.49 -4.06 6.37
C ASP A 559 30.33 -3.07 6.57
N PHE A 560 29.76 -3.01 7.78
CA PHE A 560 28.79 -1.99 8.12
C PHE A 560 29.46 -0.60 8.16
N PRO A 561 28.85 0.44 7.53
CA PRO A 561 29.46 1.76 7.45
C PRO A 561 29.57 2.40 8.84
N LYS A 562 30.74 3.00 9.12
CA LYS A 562 30.99 3.80 10.32
C LYS A 562 31.44 5.18 9.90
N GLU A 563 30.72 6.18 10.36
CA GLU A 563 30.93 7.58 10.04
C GLU A 563 30.98 8.41 11.33
N THR A 564 31.64 9.55 11.27
CA THR A 564 31.71 10.51 12.38
C THR A 564 31.25 11.87 11.90
N PHE A 565 30.37 12.50 12.67
CA PHE A 565 29.93 13.86 12.40
C PHE A 565 29.78 14.65 13.69
N GLU A 566 30.44 15.80 13.76
CA GLU A 566 30.30 16.75 14.86
C GLU A 566 29.18 17.74 14.55
N GLY A 567 28.11 17.70 15.35
CA GLY A 567 26.99 18.61 15.21
C GLY A 567 25.91 18.38 16.25
N SER A 568 24.92 19.28 16.28
CA SER A 568 23.77 19.12 17.18
C SER A 568 22.93 17.89 16.80
N ARG A 569 22.26 17.27 17.78
CA ARG A 569 21.34 16.13 17.54
C ARG A 569 20.28 16.45 16.49
N THR A 570 19.78 17.69 16.47
CA THR A 570 18.80 18.16 15.47
C THR A 570 19.41 18.23 14.07
N GLU A 571 20.67 18.66 13.93
CA GLU A 571 21.35 18.68 12.63
C GLU A 571 21.65 17.27 12.12
N ILE A 572 22.08 16.36 13.00
CA ILE A 572 22.28 14.94 12.67
C ILE A 572 20.98 14.33 12.16
N LEU A 573 19.86 14.49 12.89
CA LEU A 573 18.55 14.01 12.48
C LEU A 573 18.18 14.49 11.07
N ARG A 574 18.30 15.80 10.81
CA ARG A 574 17.93 16.38 9.51
C ARG A 574 18.84 15.90 8.38
N ARG A 575 20.14 15.70 8.63
CA ARG A 575 21.08 15.14 7.64
C ARG A 575 20.79 13.68 7.33
N CYS A 576 20.49 12.85 8.34
CA CYS A 576 20.09 11.46 8.13
C CYS A 576 18.79 11.37 7.33
N LEU A 577 17.79 12.19 7.66
CA LEU A 577 16.56 12.28 6.89
C LEU A 577 16.83 12.75 5.44
N CYS A 578 17.69 13.76 5.25
CA CYS A 578 18.07 14.25 3.93
C CYS A 578 18.71 13.13 3.07
N ALA A 579 19.58 12.30 3.65
CA ALA A 579 20.20 11.20 2.93
C ALA A 579 19.18 10.16 2.44
N GLY A 580 18.15 9.85 3.24
CA GLY A 580 17.12 8.89 2.85
C GLY A 580 16.01 9.46 1.95
N TYR A 581 15.57 10.69 2.22
CA TYR A 581 14.45 11.36 1.54
C TYR A 581 14.89 12.37 0.48
N PHE A 582 16.15 12.36 0.04
CA PHE A 582 16.64 13.28 -0.98
C PHE A 582 15.85 13.21 -2.29
N ILE A 583 15.30 12.05 -2.64
CA ILE A 583 14.40 11.89 -3.79
C ILE A 583 13.10 12.71 -3.64
N ASN A 584 12.67 12.94 -2.40
CA ASN A 584 11.48 13.69 -2.03
C ASN A 584 11.85 15.11 -1.58
N VAL A 585 12.75 15.78 -2.30
CA VAL A 585 13.14 17.16 -2.02
C VAL A 585 12.32 18.15 -2.86
N ALA A 586 11.88 19.23 -2.24
CA ALA A 586 11.17 20.32 -2.90
C ALA A 586 11.78 21.69 -2.52
N ARG A 587 11.80 22.59 -3.50
CA ARG A 587 12.29 23.97 -3.37
C ARG A 587 11.14 24.94 -3.43
N ARG A 588 11.15 25.98 -2.58
CA ARG A 588 10.15 27.05 -2.62
C ARG A 588 10.21 27.76 -3.97
N SER A 589 9.05 27.89 -4.62
CA SER A 589 8.89 28.62 -5.89
C SER A 589 8.37 30.03 -5.61
N ALA A 590 7.08 30.18 -5.28
CA ALA A 590 6.44 31.46 -5.03
C ALA A 590 5.46 31.39 -3.85
N ALA A 591 5.43 32.44 -3.02
CA ALA A 591 4.56 32.55 -1.84
C ALA A 591 4.60 31.29 -0.94
N ARG A 592 3.51 30.51 -0.91
CA ARG A 592 3.33 29.28 -0.11
C ARG A 592 3.47 27.98 -0.92
N THR A 593 4.09 28.03 -2.10
CA THR A 593 4.23 26.87 -3.01
C THR A 593 5.67 26.38 -3.09
N PHE A 594 5.81 25.06 -3.23
CA PHE A 594 7.07 24.37 -3.46
C PHE A 594 7.02 23.61 -4.78
N CYS A 595 8.19 23.34 -5.36
CA CYS A 595 8.39 22.62 -6.61
C CYS A 595 9.29 21.42 -6.32
N THR A 596 8.87 20.21 -6.70
CA THR A 596 9.68 19.00 -6.52
C THR A 596 10.90 19.02 -7.44
N MET A 597 12.00 18.40 -6.99
CA MET A 597 13.26 18.33 -7.76
C MET A 597 13.51 16.94 -8.36
N ASP A 598 12.51 16.07 -8.33
CA ASP A 598 12.47 14.71 -8.92
C ASP A 598 12.65 14.66 -10.45
N GLY A 599 12.65 15.82 -11.10
CA GLY A 599 12.72 15.99 -12.55
C GLY A 599 11.37 16.30 -13.20
N HIS A 600 10.25 16.12 -12.49
CA HIS A 600 8.91 16.50 -12.96
C HIS A 600 8.59 17.97 -12.69
N GLY A 601 9.12 18.53 -11.60
CA GLY A 601 8.87 19.93 -11.25
C GLY A 601 7.44 20.18 -10.78
N SER A 602 6.84 19.22 -10.08
CA SER A 602 5.44 19.29 -9.64
C SER A 602 5.26 20.34 -8.54
N ILE A 603 4.21 21.16 -8.67
CA ILE A 603 3.86 22.17 -7.66
C ILE A 603 3.13 21.51 -6.50
N VAL A 604 3.67 21.67 -5.30
CA VAL A 604 3.17 21.09 -4.06
C VAL A 604 2.97 22.12 -2.95
N TYR A 605 2.09 21.79 -2.00
CA TYR A 605 1.72 22.61 -0.85
C TYR A 605 1.97 21.85 0.45
N ILE A 606 2.37 22.52 1.52
CA ILE A 606 2.45 21.87 2.84
C ILE A 606 1.03 21.58 3.33
N HIS A 607 0.77 20.34 3.75
CA HIS A 607 -0.54 19.93 4.23
C HIS A 607 -0.90 20.66 5.53
N PRO A 608 -2.17 21.07 5.74
CA PRO A 608 -2.61 21.76 6.97
C PRO A 608 -2.41 21.00 8.28
N SER A 609 -2.07 19.71 8.21
CA SER A 609 -1.73 18.90 9.39
C SER A 609 -0.29 19.08 9.88
N SER A 610 0.59 19.64 9.04
CA SER A 610 1.99 19.84 9.39
C SER A 610 2.12 21.02 10.36
N THR A 611 3.08 20.95 11.26
CA THR A 611 3.39 22.03 12.20
C THR A 611 4.02 23.23 11.49
N LEU A 612 4.50 23.00 10.27
CA LEU A 612 5.08 24.00 9.37
C LEU A 612 4.04 24.73 8.51
N TYR A 613 2.76 24.36 8.63
CA TYR A 613 1.67 25.09 7.98
C TYR A 613 1.58 26.52 8.54
N ASN A 614 1.55 27.53 7.66
CA ASN A 614 1.75 28.97 7.94
C ASN A 614 3.19 29.45 8.18
N GLN A 615 4.19 28.57 8.16
CA GLN A 615 5.61 28.96 8.20
C GLN A 615 6.28 28.85 6.82
N GLU A 616 5.50 28.63 5.75
CA GLU A 616 6.03 28.26 4.43
C GLU A 616 6.93 29.34 3.83
N THR A 617 6.70 30.61 4.16
CA THR A 617 7.49 31.75 3.69
C THR A 617 8.90 31.79 4.27
N LEU A 618 9.13 31.12 5.40
CA LEU A 618 10.42 31.03 6.07
C LEU A 618 11.27 29.84 5.59
N LEU A 619 10.70 28.99 4.73
CA LEU A 619 11.34 27.78 4.23
C LEU A 619 11.83 27.99 2.79
N GLU A 620 13.01 27.47 2.48
CA GLU A 620 13.52 27.48 1.10
C GLU A 620 13.58 26.08 0.50
N TRP A 621 14.03 25.12 1.29
CA TRP A 621 14.18 23.72 0.88
C TRP A 621 13.57 22.81 1.94
N ILE A 622 12.80 21.84 1.48
CA ILE A 622 12.12 20.88 2.33
C ILE A 622 12.29 19.47 1.77
N ILE A 623 12.27 18.48 2.67
CA ILE A 623 12.01 17.08 2.35
C ILE A 623 10.68 16.67 2.96
N PHE A 624 10.04 15.65 2.38
CA PHE A 624 8.75 15.17 2.84
C PHE A 624 8.64 13.64 2.76
N HIS A 625 7.79 13.07 3.62
CA HIS A 625 7.57 11.63 3.69
C HIS A 625 6.55 11.12 2.68
N ASP A 626 5.40 11.81 2.58
CA ASP A 626 4.21 11.32 1.89
C ASP A 626 3.46 12.47 1.18
N VAL A 627 2.59 12.13 0.24
CA VAL A 627 1.77 13.05 -0.55
C VAL A 627 0.30 12.68 -0.49
N THR A 628 -0.55 13.69 -0.44
CA THR A 628 -2.00 13.54 -0.58
C THR A 628 -2.49 14.45 -1.68
N VAL A 629 -3.15 13.86 -2.68
CA VAL A 629 -3.73 14.59 -3.80
C VAL A 629 -5.22 14.79 -3.54
N THR A 630 -5.64 16.04 -3.58
CA THR A 630 -7.07 16.44 -3.53
C THR A 630 -7.34 17.40 -4.69
N SER A 631 -7.85 18.60 -4.44
CA SER A 631 -7.83 19.71 -5.42
C SER A 631 -6.42 20.25 -5.65
N LYS A 632 -5.52 20.04 -4.69
CA LYS A 632 -4.09 20.39 -4.73
C LYS A 632 -3.26 19.19 -4.26
N ILE A 633 -1.98 19.19 -4.64
CA ILE A 633 -1.00 18.21 -4.18
C ILE A 633 -0.41 18.69 -2.86
N TYR A 634 -0.67 17.96 -1.78
CA TYR A 634 -0.20 18.31 -0.45
C TYR A 634 0.91 17.35 0.01
N VAL A 635 2.05 17.88 0.44
CA VAL A 635 3.11 17.10 1.10
C VAL A 635 2.86 17.00 2.60
N ARG A 636 3.15 15.84 3.18
CA ARG A 636 2.97 15.51 4.60
C ARG A 636 4.27 15.08 5.25
N THR A 637 4.36 15.35 6.56
CA THR A 637 5.53 15.10 7.40
C THR A 637 6.78 15.75 6.80
N VAL A 638 6.93 17.04 7.06
CA VAL A 638 7.90 17.90 6.40
C VAL A 638 9.08 18.21 7.33
N CYS A 639 10.28 18.20 6.75
CA CYS A 639 11.51 18.63 7.41
C CYS A 639 12.24 19.68 6.55
N PRO A 640 12.57 20.87 7.09
CA PRO A 640 13.41 21.83 6.39
C PRO A 640 14.83 21.29 6.21
N VAL A 641 15.44 21.53 5.06
CA VAL A 641 16.84 21.17 4.76
C VAL A 641 17.62 22.37 4.26
N ARG A 642 18.96 22.27 4.26
CA ARG A 642 19.84 23.31 3.73
C ARG A 642 20.27 22.95 2.30
N TYR A 643 20.44 23.97 1.46
CA TYR A 643 20.86 23.78 0.07
C TYR A 643 22.19 23.03 -0.03
N GLU A 644 23.13 23.31 0.86
CA GLU A 644 24.47 22.71 0.88
C GLU A 644 24.42 21.19 1.05
N TRP A 645 23.36 20.64 1.64
CA TRP A 645 23.23 19.20 1.87
C TRP A 645 22.71 18.46 0.64
N VAL A 646 21.99 19.16 -0.24
CA VAL A 646 21.37 18.57 -1.43
C VAL A 646 22.10 18.93 -2.72
N LYS A 647 22.89 20.02 -2.72
CA LYS A 647 23.60 20.55 -3.91
C LYS A 647 24.32 19.47 -4.71
N ASP A 648 25.08 18.60 -4.04
CA ASP A 648 25.89 17.56 -4.71
C ASP A 648 25.07 16.32 -5.10
N LEU A 649 23.89 16.16 -4.52
CA LEU A 649 22.96 15.07 -4.80
C LEU A 649 22.02 15.44 -5.96
N LEU A 650 21.63 16.72 -6.11
CA LEU A 650 20.71 17.21 -7.14
C LEU A 650 21.05 16.75 -8.57
N PRO A 651 22.30 16.70 -9.03
CA PRO A 651 22.63 16.18 -10.35
C PRO A 651 22.20 14.73 -10.56
N ARG A 652 22.17 13.91 -9.50
CA ARG A 652 21.72 12.50 -9.55
C ARG A 652 20.21 12.35 -9.76
N LEU A 653 19.42 13.40 -9.53
CA LEU A 653 17.98 13.39 -9.82
C LEU A 653 17.69 13.50 -11.33
N HIS A 654 18.65 14.02 -12.10
CA HIS A 654 18.51 14.29 -13.52
C HIS A 654 18.87 13.07 -14.40
N GLN A 655 18.44 13.10 -15.67
CA GLN A 655 18.31 11.94 -16.57
C GLN A 655 19.52 10.99 -16.56
N ILE A 656 19.23 9.75 -16.14
CA ILE A 656 20.06 8.56 -16.31
C ILE A 656 19.29 7.65 -17.27
N ASP A 657 19.98 6.97 -18.18
CA ASP A 657 19.35 5.96 -19.02
C ASP A 657 18.96 4.75 -18.15
N ALA A 658 17.68 4.64 -17.82
CA ALA A 658 17.16 3.58 -16.97
C ALA A 658 17.28 2.19 -17.62
N TYR A 659 17.41 2.10 -18.95
CA TYR A 659 17.61 0.82 -19.64
C TYR A 659 18.96 0.19 -19.28
N GLU A 660 20.00 0.99 -19.04
CA GLU A 660 21.29 0.47 -18.58
C GLU A 660 21.20 -0.23 -17.22
N LEU A 661 20.25 0.19 -16.36
CA LEU A 661 20.01 -0.39 -15.03
C LEU A 661 19.23 -1.71 -15.09
N SER A 662 18.54 -1.98 -16.20
CA SER A 662 17.71 -3.17 -16.39
C SER A 662 18.51 -4.41 -16.73
N SER A 663 19.82 -4.28 -17.03
CA SER A 663 20.72 -5.34 -17.54
C SER A 663 20.31 -6.00 -18.87
N VAL A 664 19.10 -5.74 -19.40
CA VAL A 664 18.61 -6.25 -20.70
C VAL A 664 19.43 -5.68 -21.87
N ALA A 665 19.83 -4.42 -21.76
CA ALA A 665 20.55 -3.68 -22.81
C ALA A 665 21.96 -4.23 -23.14
N ARG A 666 22.42 -5.33 -22.57
CA ARG A 666 23.73 -5.94 -22.91
C ARG A 666 23.65 -7.34 -23.51
N GLU A 667 22.55 -8.06 -23.31
CA GLU A 667 22.42 -9.41 -23.88
C GLU A 667 21.95 -9.41 -25.34
N GLU A 668 21.34 -8.30 -25.80
CA GLU A 668 20.76 -8.22 -27.15
C GLU A 668 21.42 -7.24 -28.11
N VAL A 669 22.47 -6.53 -27.70
CA VAL A 669 23.19 -5.69 -28.67
C VAL A 669 24.07 -6.58 -29.52
N THR A 670 23.53 -6.97 -30.68
CA THR A 670 24.33 -7.55 -31.76
C THR A 670 25.50 -6.61 -32.07
N GLU A 671 26.66 -7.15 -32.46
CA GLU A 671 27.83 -6.32 -32.82
C GLU A 671 27.47 -5.25 -33.89
N GLU A 672 26.46 -5.52 -34.71
CA GLU A 672 25.87 -4.60 -35.68
C GLU A 672 25.14 -3.40 -35.06
N GLU A 673 24.47 -3.57 -33.92
CA GLU A 673 23.80 -2.47 -33.21
C GLU A 673 24.78 -1.65 -32.38
N ILE A 674 25.82 -2.28 -31.81
CA ILE A 674 26.93 -1.57 -31.15
C ILE A 674 27.66 -0.69 -32.16
N THR A 675 27.90 -1.19 -33.38
CA THR A 675 28.54 -0.42 -34.45
C THR A 675 27.64 0.69 -34.98
N ARG A 676 26.34 0.47 -35.16
CA ARG A 676 25.39 1.55 -35.49
C ARG A 676 25.30 2.61 -34.42
N TRP A 677 25.30 2.24 -33.14
CA TRP A 677 25.23 3.20 -32.03
C TRP A 677 26.52 4.02 -31.94
N LYS A 678 27.70 3.38 -32.05
CA LYS A 678 29.00 4.08 -32.12
C LYS A 678 29.07 5.05 -33.31
N GLN A 679 28.64 4.62 -34.50
CA GLN A 679 28.56 5.49 -35.67
C GLN A 679 27.61 6.67 -35.45
N LYS A 680 26.47 6.45 -34.79
CA LYS A 680 25.49 7.49 -34.48
C LYS A 680 26.01 8.46 -33.41
N GLU A 681 26.77 7.98 -32.43
CA GLU A 681 27.42 8.79 -31.39
C GLU A 681 28.59 9.61 -31.95
N ASP A 682 29.39 9.03 -32.85
CA ASP A 682 30.48 9.71 -33.55
C ASP A 682 29.94 10.79 -34.51
N LEU A 683 28.83 10.51 -35.22
CA LEU A 683 28.10 11.51 -36.01
C LEU A 683 27.55 12.65 -35.15
N LYS A 684 27.07 12.34 -33.94
CA LYS A 684 26.56 13.34 -32.99
C LYS A 684 27.69 14.23 -32.45
N ARG A 685 28.84 13.64 -32.12
CA ARG A 685 30.05 14.37 -31.69
C ARG A 685 30.64 15.23 -32.82
N GLN A 686 30.57 14.77 -34.07
CA GLN A 686 30.94 15.60 -35.24
C GLN A 686 29.98 16.78 -35.45
N PHE A 687 28.68 16.61 -35.19
CA PHE A 687 27.70 17.70 -35.24
C PHE A 687 27.85 18.70 -34.08
N GLU A 688 28.14 18.22 -32.87
CA GLU A 688 28.35 19.07 -31.68
C GLU A 688 29.66 19.87 -31.77
N GLY A 689 30.71 19.31 -32.39
CA GLY A 689 31.95 20.05 -32.71
C GLY A 689 31.76 21.18 -33.73
N ALA A 690 30.76 21.08 -34.62
CA ALA A 690 30.44 22.12 -35.60
C ALA A 690 29.61 23.28 -35.00
N THR A 691 28.91 23.05 -33.88
CA THR A 691 28.07 24.06 -33.21
C THR A 691 28.83 25.08 -32.35
N ASP A 692 30.14 24.90 -32.14
CA ASP A 692 30.97 25.83 -31.36
C ASP A 692 31.17 27.19 -32.05
N ASN A 693 30.98 27.26 -33.38
CA ASN A 693 30.93 28.52 -34.11
C ASN A 693 29.61 29.30 -33.96
N SER A 694 28.53 28.65 -33.50
CA SER A 694 27.24 29.31 -33.23
C SER A 694 27.22 29.97 -31.85
N ALA A 695 27.90 29.36 -30.86
CA ALA A 695 28.03 29.92 -29.51
C ALA A 695 28.79 31.27 -29.51
N LYS A 696 29.90 31.36 -30.27
CA LYS A 696 30.64 32.63 -30.49
C LYS A 696 29.84 33.70 -31.23
N LYS A 697 28.83 33.31 -32.02
CA LYS A 697 27.90 34.23 -32.69
C LYS A 697 26.81 34.76 -31.74
N MET A 698 26.52 34.04 -30.66
CA MET A 698 25.49 34.39 -29.67
C MET A 698 26.02 35.38 -28.62
N GLU A 699 27.30 35.29 -28.24
CA GLU A 699 27.95 36.28 -27.37
C GLU A 699 28.05 37.67 -28.02
N ARG A 700 28.21 37.76 -29.35
CA ARG A 700 28.20 39.05 -30.07
C ARG A 700 26.83 39.73 -30.16
N ARG A 701 25.75 39.07 -29.74
CA ARG A 701 24.38 39.62 -29.79
C ARG A 701 23.86 40.17 -28.45
N ASN A 702 24.65 40.06 -27.39
CA ASN A 702 24.32 40.53 -26.04
C ASN A 702 25.38 41.49 -25.52
N ASP A 703 25.96 42.34 -26.37
CA ASP A 703 26.72 43.49 -25.88
C ASP A 703 25.78 44.64 -25.51
N ASP A 704 26.16 45.46 -24.54
CA ASP A 704 25.31 46.55 -24.03
C ASP A 704 24.94 47.57 -25.13
N GLN A 705 25.74 47.67 -26.18
CA GLN A 705 25.52 48.55 -27.34
C GLN A 705 24.31 48.08 -28.16
N SER A 706 24.22 46.78 -28.43
CA SER A 706 23.11 46.17 -29.17
C SER A 706 21.77 46.26 -28.43
N ILE A 707 21.81 46.28 -27.09
CA ILE A 707 20.64 46.48 -26.22
C ILE A 707 20.19 47.96 -26.24
N LEU A 708 21.12 48.91 -26.22
CA LEU A 708 20.82 50.34 -26.35
C LEU A 708 20.20 50.68 -27.71
N ASP A 709 20.73 50.12 -28.79
CA ASP A 709 20.20 50.31 -30.15
C ASP A 709 18.82 49.66 -30.35
N ALA A 710 18.55 48.54 -29.67
CA ALA A 710 17.22 47.94 -29.64
C ALA A 710 16.21 48.81 -28.88
N ARG A 711 16.64 49.45 -27.78
CA ARG A 711 15.81 50.36 -26.99
C ARG A 711 15.50 51.66 -27.74
N ALA A 712 16.46 52.20 -28.48
CA ALA A 712 16.25 53.36 -29.37
C ALA A 712 15.22 53.05 -30.47
N ARG A 713 15.37 51.91 -31.17
CA ARG A 713 14.42 51.44 -32.21
C ARG A 713 13.02 51.14 -31.68
N TYR A 714 12.88 50.81 -30.39
CA TYR A 714 11.58 50.63 -29.74
C TYR A 714 10.92 51.97 -29.42
N LEU A 715 11.68 52.94 -28.91
CA LEU A 715 11.19 54.30 -28.63
C LEU A 715 10.77 55.02 -29.92
N GLU A 716 11.53 54.84 -30.99
CA GLU A 716 11.24 55.40 -32.32
C GLU A 716 9.95 54.79 -32.91
N ARG A 717 9.78 53.46 -32.82
CA ARG A 717 8.52 52.79 -33.21
C ARG A 717 7.32 53.21 -32.35
N LYS A 718 7.53 53.54 -31.08
CA LYS A 718 6.48 54.06 -30.20
C LYS A 718 6.08 55.49 -30.58
N GLN A 719 7.04 56.34 -30.96
CA GLN A 719 6.76 57.67 -31.50
C GLN A 719 6.07 57.62 -32.88
N GLN A 720 6.50 56.73 -33.78
CA GLN A 720 5.86 56.54 -35.09
C GLN A 720 4.42 56.00 -34.97
N ARG A 721 4.15 55.11 -34.00
CA ARG A 721 2.78 54.68 -33.66
C ARG A 721 1.92 55.79 -33.05
N ALA A 722 2.52 56.69 -32.26
CA ALA A 722 1.81 57.86 -31.73
C ALA A 722 1.49 58.90 -32.81
N GLN A 723 2.24 58.93 -33.92
CA GLN A 723 2.02 59.79 -35.08
C GLN A 723 1.16 59.15 -36.19
N GLY A 724 0.61 57.95 -35.97
CA GLY A 724 -0.43 57.37 -36.82
C GLY A 724 0.01 56.86 -38.20
N LEU A 725 1.28 56.53 -38.41
CA LEU A 725 1.78 56.03 -39.69
C LEU A 725 2.43 54.64 -39.53
N GLY A 726 1.82 53.62 -40.17
CA GLY A 726 2.53 52.42 -40.63
C GLY A 726 2.22 51.09 -39.91
N GLY A 727 1.18 50.39 -40.36
CA GLY A 727 1.37 48.99 -40.81
C GLY A 727 1.76 49.03 -42.30
N PRO A 728 2.29 47.96 -42.94
CA PRO A 728 1.50 46.73 -43.09
C PRO A 728 2.28 45.41 -43.45
N VAL A 729 1.46 44.39 -43.76
CA VAL A 729 1.59 43.15 -44.58
C VAL A 729 2.57 42.04 -44.17
N LYS A 730 1.97 40.88 -43.89
CA LYS A 730 2.58 39.54 -43.81
C LYS A 730 2.76 38.96 -45.21
N GLU A 731 3.92 38.37 -45.46
CA GLU A 731 4.04 37.09 -46.17
C GLU A 731 4.51 36.02 -45.17
#